data_AF-A0AAJ2BYB0-F1
#
_entry.id   AF-A0AAJ2BYB0-F1
#
_cell.length_a   1.000
_cell.length_b   1.000
_cell.length_c   1.000
_cell.angle_alpha   90.00
_cell.angle_beta   90.00
_cell.angle_gamma   90.00
#
_symmetry.space_group_name_H-M   'P 1'
#
loop_
_entity.id
_entity.type
_entity.pdbx_description
1 polymer ?
#
loop_
_entity_poly.entity_id
_entity_poly.type
_entity_poly.pdbx_seq_one_letter_code
_entity_poly.pdbx_strand_id
1 'polypeptide(L)'
;MLHTTIGNIGHLFIILSFVTSLISTIGYFKSVQTTDLLQQASWKRFSRFAFYIHGAAVVGVIAVLYTIIYKHYFEYHYAWSHSSKALPVYYIVSCFWEGQEGSFLLWIFWHAVLGVVLINTNKHWEAPVMAIFGAVQVFLCSMILGVVLPLIDLKIGSSPFLLMREAMPDLPVWAMKPDFIPEDGNGLNPLLQNYWMVIHPPTLFLGFATTLIPFAYAIAGLWRKEFSEWIRPALPWALVSALVLGVGIIMGGYWAYETLNFGGYWNWDPVENASFVPWLVLIAAIHCMIIYKNNEAALRTSFILVVATFILVLYSTFLNRSGILGEASVHSFTDLGLSGQLLIYMLFFLFVAVVLLIIRWKEIPSDDKEVTTYSREFWIFMGATTLCLSAFQIIAATSLPVYNKIVEGLGFVSKLAPPADAPTYYSKFQLWFGVGIAVFSGIGQAFWWRKIKKETLSKHLLTPLLLSLVLTFVAIFFTAKTQVGDFFSTPTYITLLFGGIFSIITNGSILLDIFKGNYKLSGGAVTHIGVAMMLLGILFSSGYSKVVSINNSGFAISEKDEAFTKDNDKENKENVILWLNTPSEMSDYTLTYKGVRVEGRELPEYLHPKQVELIENDFHAVALEDIVQQGKKYYSAGDTLPVFPENKFYEIDFRDKEGKITTLYPRFQINKKMGNAPSPALKHTIGGDLYTYVALAPNLEEKEWSKTENFTVALKDTFFLNDYVAVLDQVKRVDTYEGKPLGPNDAAVQATIKVMGKDFRPYEVNPVFVIKEGLVAMPSIENDEIGVRAKFTNIDPKTGQFGFAINTTQRDFIILKAIKKPLINLLWLGTFVLIIGFVMAIIRRYREFKLMRDKGF
;
A
#
# COMPACT_ATOMS: atom_id res chain seq x y z
N MET A 1 30.52 -21.86 2.71
CA MET A 1 31.71 -21.00 2.89
C MET A 1 31.19 -19.60 3.15
N LEU A 2 31.70 -18.89 4.17
CA LEU A 2 31.25 -17.52 4.46
C LEU A 2 31.85 -16.53 3.44
N HIS A 3 31.03 -15.74 2.77
CA HIS A 3 31.47 -14.80 1.74
C HIS A 3 31.79 -13.40 2.30
N THR A 4 32.55 -13.29 3.40
CA THR A 4 32.75 -12.03 4.13
C THR A 4 33.34 -10.89 3.30
N THR A 5 34.17 -11.20 2.31
CA THR A 5 34.82 -10.21 1.43
C THR A 5 33.82 -9.31 0.70
N ILE A 6 32.69 -9.86 0.24
CA ILE A 6 31.72 -9.09 -0.54
C ILE A 6 31.04 -8.03 0.34
N GLY A 7 30.65 -8.39 1.57
CA GLY A 7 30.10 -7.46 2.55
C GLY A 7 31.12 -6.40 3.00
N ASN A 8 32.40 -6.78 3.14
CA ASN A 8 33.46 -5.82 3.45
C ASN A 8 33.65 -4.77 2.34
N ILE A 9 33.55 -5.19 1.07
CA ILE A 9 33.57 -4.28 -0.08
C ILE A 9 32.33 -3.37 -0.05
N GLY A 10 31.15 -3.92 0.23
CA GLY A 10 29.93 -3.14 0.40
C GLY A 10 30.06 -2.09 1.49
N HIS A 11 30.56 -2.47 2.65
CA HIS A 11 30.77 -1.57 3.79
C HIS A 11 31.83 -0.50 3.46
N LEU A 12 32.91 -0.86 2.76
CA LEU A 12 33.88 0.13 2.26
C LEU A 12 33.22 1.16 1.34
N PHE A 13 32.31 0.76 0.46
CA PHE A 13 31.55 1.70 -0.36
C PHE A 13 30.64 2.60 0.47
N ILE A 14 30.06 2.12 1.57
CA ILE A 14 29.30 2.98 2.51
C ILE A 14 30.21 4.04 3.12
N ILE A 15 31.37 3.65 3.65
CA ILE A 15 32.35 4.58 4.22
C ILE A 15 32.80 5.59 3.17
N LEU A 16 33.13 5.13 1.96
CA LEU A 16 33.54 5.99 0.85
C LEU A 16 32.44 6.99 0.50
N SER A 17 31.18 6.54 0.43
CA SER A 17 30.01 7.39 0.18
C SER A 17 29.83 8.46 1.26
N PHE A 18 29.96 8.09 2.54
CA PHE A 18 29.87 9.02 3.67
C PHE A 18 30.99 10.07 3.64
N VAL A 19 32.24 9.64 3.48
CA VAL A 19 33.40 10.55 3.46
C VAL A 19 33.34 11.49 2.25
N THR A 20 33.02 10.98 1.07
CA THR A 20 32.99 11.79 -0.16
C THR A 20 31.80 12.74 -0.22
N SER A 21 30.64 12.38 0.35
CA SER A 21 29.53 13.33 0.52
C SER A 21 29.90 14.45 1.51
N LEU A 22 30.62 14.16 2.59
CA LEU A 22 31.11 15.16 3.53
C LEU A 22 32.13 16.10 2.87
N ILE A 23 33.12 15.56 2.16
CA ILE A 23 34.12 16.35 1.42
C ILE A 23 33.45 17.24 0.37
N SER A 24 32.50 16.68 -0.40
CA SER A 24 31.71 17.45 -1.38
C SER A 24 30.95 18.59 -0.71
N THR A 25 30.31 18.34 0.43
CA THR A 25 29.58 19.34 1.20
C THR A 25 30.47 20.50 1.63
N ILE A 26 31.62 20.18 2.25
CA ILE A 26 32.58 21.16 2.72
C ILE A 26 33.16 21.95 1.55
N GLY A 27 33.51 21.28 0.45
CA GLY A 27 34.06 21.92 -0.74
C GLY A 27 33.07 22.88 -1.40
N TYR A 28 31.80 22.49 -1.56
CA TYR A 28 30.77 23.39 -2.08
C TYR A 28 30.50 24.56 -1.13
N PHE A 29 30.51 24.32 0.18
CA PHE A 29 30.39 25.37 1.19
C PHE A 29 31.55 26.39 1.08
N LYS A 30 32.79 25.92 0.97
CA LYS A 30 33.97 26.78 0.75
C LYS A 30 33.90 27.53 -0.58
N SER A 31 33.38 26.91 -1.63
CA SER A 31 33.13 27.59 -2.90
C SER A 31 32.15 28.76 -2.76
N VAL A 32 31.17 28.70 -1.87
CA VAL A 32 30.22 29.82 -1.68
C VAL A 32 30.88 30.97 -0.90
N GLN A 33 31.77 30.65 0.05
CA GLN A 33 32.45 31.65 0.88
C GLN A 33 33.61 32.36 0.17
N THR A 34 34.20 31.74 -0.85
CA THR A 34 35.39 32.27 -1.53
C THR A 34 35.04 33.36 -2.52
N THR A 35 35.73 34.50 -2.44
CA THR A 35 35.57 35.66 -3.35
C THR A 35 36.46 35.59 -4.59
N ASP A 36 37.62 34.93 -4.49
CA ASP A 36 38.52 34.68 -5.62
C ASP A 36 37.90 33.67 -6.60
N LEU A 37 37.65 34.11 -7.83
CA LEU A 37 37.00 33.33 -8.89
C LEU A 37 37.77 32.05 -9.27
N LEU A 38 39.11 32.08 -9.25
CA LEU A 38 39.93 30.91 -9.60
C LEU A 38 39.82 29.83 -8.51
N GLN A 39 39.93 30.24 -7.25
CA GLN A 39 39.73 29.34 -6.11
C GLN A 39 38.29 28.83 -6.05
N GLN A 40 37.31 29.69 -6.35
CA GLN A 40 35.90 29.30 -6.42
C GLN A 40 35.68 28.18 -7.45
N ALA A 41 36.26 28.33 -8.65
CA ALA A 41 36.18 27.32 -9.71
C ALA A 41 36.89 26.01 -9.30
N SER A 42 38.04 26.10 -8.63
CA SER A 42 38.78 24.95 -8.11
C SER A 42 37.96 24.16 -7.09
N TRP A 43 37.39 24.84 -6.08
CA TRP A 43 36.51 24.21 -5.08
C TRP A 43 35.28 23.56 -5.71
N LYS A 44 34.63 24.22 -6.69
CA LYS A 44 33.51 23.61 -7.44
C LYS A 44 33.95 22.33 -8.16
N ARG A 45 35.05 22.35 -8.90
CA ARG A 45 35.54 21.20 -9.65
C ARG A 45 35.87 20.03 -8.74
N PHE A 46 36.56 20.30 -7.63
CA PHE A 46 36.87 19.31 -6.60
C PHE A 46 35.61 18.70 -5.99
N SER A 47 34.63 19.54 -5.63
CA SER A 47 33.38 19.08 -5.02
C SER A 47 32.52 18.25 -5.98
N ARG A 48 32.46 18.61 -7.26
CA ARG A 48 31.82 17.77 -8.30
C ARG A 48 32.46 16.39 -8.37
N PHE A 49 33.79 16.32 -8.39
CA PHE A 49 34.50 15.05 -8.44
C PHE A 49 34.22 14.20 -7.21
N ALA A 50 34.28 14.79 -6.01
CA ALA A 50 33.89 14.11 -4.78
C ALA A 50 32.43 13.61 -4.82
N PHE A 51 31.49 14.42 -5.33
CA PHE A 51 30.10 14.01 -5.49
C PHE A 51 29.90 12.87 -6.51
N TYR A 52 30.67 12.85 -7.59
CA TYR A 52 30.65 11.74 -8.55
C TYR A 52 31.20 10.45 -7.94
N ILE A 53 32.26 10.53 -7.13
CA ILE A 53 32.75 9.36 -6.38
C ILE A 53 31.69 8.90 -5.37
N HIS A 54 31.03 9.82 -4.66
CA HIS A 54 29.90 9.49 -3.78
C HIS A 54 28.81 8.72 -4.55
N GLY A 55 28.36 9.23 -5.70
CA GLY A 55 27.36 8.56 -6.53
C GLY A 55 27.80 7.18 -7.02
N ALA A 56 29.06 7.04 -7.44
CA ALA A 56 29.63 5.75 -7.84
C ALA A 56 29.73 4.76 -6.66
N ALA A 57 30.10 5.25 -5.47
CA ALA A 57 30.13 4.46 -4.26
C ALA A 57 28.73 3.97 -3.86
N VAL A 58 27.70 4.83 -3.94
CA VAL A 58 26.29 4.44 -3.73
C VAL A 58 25.88 3.33 -4.69
N VAL A 59 26.19 3.44 -5.98
CA VAL A 59 25.93 2.36 -6.95
C VAL A 59 26.70 1.08 -6.57
N GLY A 60 27.92 1.20 -6.06
CA GLY A 60 28.70 0.09 -5.51
C GLY A 60 28.02 -0.61 -4.34
N VAL A 61 27.50 0.14 -3.37
CA VAL A 61 26.70 -0.39 -2.24
C VAL A 61 25.50 -1.18 -2.76
N ILE A 62 24.78 -0.60 -3.72
CA ILE A 62 23.59 -1.20 -4.33
C ILE A 62 23.94 -2.52 -5.04
N ALA A 63 24.97 -2.51 -5.88
CA ALA A 63 25.40 -3.69 -6.62
C ALA A 63 25.83 -4.83 -5.70
N VAL A 64 26.55 -4.52 -4.62
CA VAL A 64 26.95 -5.50 -3.61
C VAL A 64 25.74 -6.07 -2.89
N LEU A 65 24.82 -5.22 -2.41
CA LEU A 65 23.63 -5.68 -1.69
C LEU A 65 22.73 -6.55 -2.58
N TYR A 66 22.47 -6.13 -3.82
CA TYR A 66 21.74 -6.97 -4.77
C TYR A 66 22.43 -8.30 -5.05
N THR A 67 23.76 -8.33 -5.14
CA THR A 67 24.50 -9.59 -5.32
C THR A 67 24.32 -10.52 -4.13
N ILE A 68 24.37 -9.99 -2.90
CA ILE A 68 24.15 -10.73 -1.66
C ILE A 68 22.73 -11.32 -1.63
N ILE A 69 21.71 -10.52 -1.95
CA ILE A 69 20.30 -10.95 -1.95
C ILE A 69 20.06 -11.98 -3.08
N TYR A 70 20.46 -11.67 -4.31
CA TYR A 70 20.20 -12.52 -5.49
C TYR A 70 20.93 -13.86 -5.43
N LYS A 71 22.12 -13.91 -4.82
CA LYS A 71 22.86 -15.17 -4.61
C LYS A 71 22.50 -15.88 -3.30
N HIS A 72 21.53 -15.37 -2.55
CA HIS A 72 21.05 -16.00 -1.31
C HIS A 72 22.16 -16.23 -0.27
N TYR A 73 23.03 -15.23 -0.08
CA TYR A 73 24.07 -15.29 0.94
C TYR A 73 23.47 -15.05 2.33
N PHE A 74 22.81 -16.08 2.87
CA PHE A 74 22.07 -16.04 4.14
C PHE A 74 22.95 -15.92 5.39
N GLU A 75 24.28 -15.91 5.24
CA GLU A 75 25.16 -15.45 6.32
C GLU A 75 24.98 -13.95 6.63
N TYR A 76 24.44 -13.17 5.70
CA TYR A 76 24.09 -11.77 5.90
C TYR A 76 22.67 -11.63 6.44
N HIS A 77 22.53 -10.89 7.55
CA HIS A 77 21.24 -10.69 8.21
C HIS A 77 20.18 -10.10 7.27
N TYR A 78 20.57 -9.15 6.40
CA TYR A 78 19.64 -8.53 5.46
C TYR A 78 19.07 -9.54 4.45
N ALA A 79 19.92 -10.38 3.84
CA ALA A 79 19.45 -11.39 2.89
C ALA A 79 18.59 -12.46 3.58
N TRP A 80 19.01 -12.93 4.76
CA TRP A 80 18.25 -13.90 5.53
C TRP A 80 16.89 -13.36 5.98
N SER A 81 16.82 -12.11 6.42
CA SER A 81 15.57 -11.52 6.94
C SER A 81 14.55 -11.20 5.86
N HIS A 82 14.98 -10.91 4.62
CA HIS A 82 14.11 -10.32 3.60
C HIS A 82 13.97 -11.15 2.32
N SER A 83 14.81 -12.19 2.11
CA SER A 83 14.77 -13.02 0.89
C SER A 83 14.68 -14.51 1.22
N SER A 84 14.30 -15.31 0.23
CA SER A 84 14.30 -16.77 0.28
C SER A 84 14.56 -17.32 -1.12
N LYS A 85 14.98 -18.58 -1.22
CA LYS A 85 15.31 -19.26 -2.49
C LYS A 85 14.11 -19.39 -3.42
N ALA A 86 12.92 -19.48 -2.85
CA ALA A 86 11.72 -19.63 -3.64
C ALA A 86 11.23 -18.33 -4.28
N LEU A 87 11.56 -17.16 -3.70
CA LEU A 87 11.01 -15.87 -4.14
C LEU A 87 11.25 -15.62 -5.64
N PRO A 88 10.23 -15.19 -6.41
CA PRO A 88 10.43 -14.80 -7.79
C PRO A 88 11.37 -13.59 -7.89
N VAL A 89 12.13 -13.50 -8.98
CA VAL A 89 13.17 -12.49 -9.16
C VAL A 89 12.65 -11.05 -8.99
N TYR A 90 11.42 -10.75 -9.41
CA TYR A 90 10.85 -9.41 -9.23
C TYR A 90 10.58 -9.05 -7.76
N TYR A 91 10.26 -10.03 -6.89
CA TYR A 91 10.19 -9.79 -5.44
C TYR A 91 11.57 -9.74 -4.80
N ILE A 92 12.54 -10.52 -5.30
CA ILE A 92 13.95 -10.39 -4.91
C ILE A 92 14.44 -8.95 -5.14
N VAL A 93 14.02 -8.33 -6.25
CA VAL A 93 14.34 -6.91 -6.51
C VAL A 93 13.73 -6.02 -5.41
N SER A 94 12.49 -6.27 -5.01
CA SER A 94 11.85 -5.48 -3.95
C SER A 94 12.41 -5.69 -2.53
N CYS A 95 13.05 -6.83 -2.26
CA CYS A 95 13.75 -7.08 -0.99
C CYS A 95 14.79 -5.99 -0.68
N PHE A 96 15.36 -5.36 -1.72
CA PHE A 96 16.36 -4.30 -1.56
C PHE A 96 15.83 -3.07 -0.80
N TRP A 97 14.54 -2.74 -0.87
CA TRP A 97 13.98 -1.56 -0.21
C TRP A 97 12.91 -1.88 0.84
N GLU A 98 12.64 -3.16 1.07
CA GLU A 98 11.72 -3.57 2.12
C GLU A 98 12.30 -3.25 3.51
N GLY A 99 13.55 -3.65 3.77
CA GLY A 99 14.23 -3.36 5.03
C GLY A 99 14.60 -1.87 5.21
N GLN A 100 14.86 -1.45 6.46
CA GLN A 100 15.13 -0.04 6.74
C GLN A 100 16.39 0.49 6.07
N GLU A 101 17.50 -0.25 6.17
CA GLU A 101 18.78 0.10 5.57
C GLU A 101 18.64 0.30 4.06
N GLY A 102 17.92 -0.62 3.42
CA GLY A 102 17.59 -0.59 2.01
C GLY A 102 16.75 0.62 1.60
N SER A 103 15.74 0.97 2.40
CA SER A 103 14.92 2.16 2.15
C SER A 103 15.70 3.48 2.29
N PHE A 104 16.62 3.58 3.27
CA PHE A 104 17.55 4.72 3.35
C PHE A 104 18.48 4.75 2.13
N LEU A 105 18.97 3.60 1.68
CA LEU A 105 19.80 3.50 0.49
C LEU A 105 19.06 3.91 -0.78
N LEU A 106 17.76 3.59 -0.91
CA LEU A 106 16.91 4.06 -2.00
C LEU A 106 16.78 5.59 -2.00
N TRP A 107 16.69 6.20 -0.82
CA TRP A 107 16.65 7.66 -0.69
C TRP A 107 18.00 8.30 -1.05
N ILE A 108 19.11 7.74 -0.56
CA ILE A 108 20.49 8.13 -0.91
C ILE A 108 20.69 8.07 -2.42
N PHE A 109 20.27 6.96 -3.05
CA PHE A 109 20.34 6.76 -4.49
C PHE A 109 19.63 7.86 -5.27
N TRP A 110 18.37 8.14 -4.94
CA TRP A 110 17.62 9.18 -5.66
C TRP A 110 18.24 10.56 -5.50
N HIS A 111 18.72 10.92 -4.32
CA HIS A 111 19.45 12.17 -4.13
C HIS A 111 20.79 12.21 -4.88
N ALA A 112 21.53 11.10 -4.98
CA ALA A 112 22.75 11.04 -5.78
C ALA A 112 22.44 11.30 -7.27
N VAL A 113 21.41 10.63 -7.81
CA VAL A 113 20.94 10.85 -9.19
C VAL A 113 20.50 12.30 -9.40
N LEU A 114 19.64 12.83 -8.52
CA LEU A 114 19.13 14.20 -8.62
C LEU A 114 20.25 15.24 -8.45
N GLY A 115 21.23 14.98 -7.58
CA GLY A 115 22.40 15.83 -7.42
C GLY A 115 23.25 15.92 -8.70
N VAL A 116 23.47 14.79 -9.38
CA VAL A 116 24.16 14.78 -10.69
C VAL A 116 23.39 15.59 -11.74
N VAL A 117 22.06 15.48 -11.76
CA VAL A 117 21.20 16.30 -12.63
C VAL A 117 21.34 17.80 -12.28
N LEU A 118 21.30 18.17 -11.01
CA LEU A 118 21.36 19.56 -10.56
C LEU A 118 22.70 20.23 -10.83
N ILE A 119 23.82 19.51 -10.68
CA ILE A 119 25.17 19.99 -11.07
C ILE A 119 25.16 20.53 -12.50
N ASN A 120 24.36 19.96 -13.39
CA ASN A 120 24.29 20.33 -14.81
C ASN A 120 23.09 21.22 -15.18
N THR A 121 22.23 21.56 -14.23
CA THR A 121 20.97 22.28 -14.50
C THR A 121 21.11 23.80 -14.43
N ASN A 122 21.70 24.32 -13.34
CA ASN A 122 21.85 25.75 -13.10
C ASN A 122 23.18 26.07 -12.41
N LYS A 123 24.13 26.65 -13.16
CA LYS A 123 25.49 26.94 -12.69
C LYS A 123 25.56 28.03 -11.62
N HIS A 124 24.60 28.95 -11.60
CA HIS A 124 24.53 30.03 -10.60
C HIS A 124 24.21 29.49 -9.21
N TRP A 125 23.29 28.53 -9.14
CA TRP A 125 22.81 27.95 -7.87
C TRP A 125 23.54 26.68 -7.45
N GLU A 126 24.43 26.17 -8.29
CA GLU A 126 25.07 24.87 -8.10
C GLU A 126 25.72 24.73 -6.72
N ALA A 127 26.66 25.61 -6.37
CA ALA A 127 27.40 25.48 -5.12
C ALA A 127 26.53 25.52 -3.84
N PRO A 128 25.65 26.52 -3.63
CA PRO A 128 24.84 26.55 -2.42
C PRO A 128 23.81 25.41 -2.36
N VAL A 129 23.18 25.04 -3.49
CA VAL A 129 22.21 23.93 -3.53
C VAL A 129 22.91 22.59 -3.28
N MET A 130 24.06 22.36 -3.90
CA MET A 130 24.80 21.11 -3.73
C MET A 130 25.45 20.97 -2.35
N ALA A 131 25.75 22.06 -1.66
CA ALA A 131 26.16 22.00 -0.25
C ALA A 131 25.02 21.46 0.64
N ILE A 132 23.78 21.89 0.41
CA ILE A 132 22.61 21.41 1.17
C ILE A 132 22.30 19.95 0.82
N PHE A 133 22.37 19.59 -0.47
CA PHE A 133 22.23 18.20 -0.92
C PHE A 133 23.28 17.29 -0.29
N GLY A 134 24.55 17.71 -0.30
CA GLY A 134 25.64 16.98 0.32
C GLY A 134 25.41 16.81 1.82
N ALA A 135 24.97 17.86 2.53
CA ALA A 135 24.68 17.77 3.96
C ALA A 135 23.60 16.72 4.26
N VAL A 136 22.53 16.67 3.47
CA VAL A 136 21.51 15.62 3.57
C VAL A 136 22.10 14.23 3.29
N GLN A 137 22.99 14.11 2.29
CA GLN A 137 23.69 12.85 2.01
C GLN A 137 24.57 12.40 3.17
N VAL A 138 25.25 13.30 3.87
CA VAL A 138 26.06 12.97 5.06
C VAL A 138 25.18 12.34 6.15
N PHE A 139 24.02 12.92 6.45
CA PHE A 139 23.09 12.37 7.43
C PHE A 139 22.50 11.03 6.98
N LEU A 140 22.06 10.91 5.73
CA LEU A 140 21.50 9.64 5.25
C LEU A 140 22.56 8.53 5.19
N CYS A 141 23.77 8.82 4.73
CA CYS A 141 24.87 7.86 4.73
C CYS A 141 25.28 7.46 6.16
N SER A 142 25.17 8.37 7.14
CA SER A 142 25.42 8.01 8.54
C SER A 142 24.34 7.08 9.11
N MET A 143 23.11 7.07 8.56
CA MET A 143 22.06 6.11 8.97
C MET A 143 22.37 4.67 8.56
N ILE A 144 23.22 4.46 7.55
CA ILE A 144 23.61 3.12 7.08
C ILE A 144 25.07 2.75 7.40
N LEU A 145 25.76 3.58 8.20
CA LEU A 145 27.20 3.43 8.45
C LEU A 145 27.54 2.18 9.28
N GLY A 146 26.70 1.83 10.25
CA GLY A 146 26.85 0.61 11.05
C GLY A 146 28.05 0.63 12.00
N VAL A 147 28.44 1.81 12.49
CA VAL A 147 29.55 1.96 13.44
C VAL A 147 29.01 1.92 14.86
N VAL A 148 29.53 1.00 15.67
CA VAL A 148 29.24 0.89 17.11
C VAL A 148 30.49 1.24 17.89
N LEU A 149 30.38 2.15 18.86
CA LEU A 149 31.44 2.54 19.78
C LEU A 149 31.08 2.01 21.19
N PRO A 150 31.56 0.80 21.57
CA PRO A 150 31.14 0.14 22.81
C PRO A 150 31.50 0.91 24.08
N LEU A 151 32.54 1.75 24.03
CA LEU A 151 33.04 2.51 25.18
C LEU A 151 32.08 3.60 25.66
N ILE A 152 31.17 4.07 24.79
CA ILE A 152 30.22 5.15 25.08
C ILE A 152 28.78 4.79 24.72
N ASP A 153 28.52 3.49 24.49
CA ASP A 153 27.23 2.94 24.08
C ASP A 153 26.57 3.71 22.90
N LEU A 154 27.40 4.13 21.93
CA LEU A 154 26.96 4.91 20.80
C LEU A 154 26.91 4.06 19.53
N LYS A 155 25.73 3.96 18.93
CA LYS A 155 25.50 3.36 17.61
C LYS A 155 25.21 4.45 16.57
N ILE A 156 25.96 4.44 15.47
CA ILE A 156 25.77 5.33 14.33
C ILE A 156 25.41 4.49 13.11
N GLY A 157 24.12 4.53 12.77
CA GLY A 157 23.54 3.79 11.67
C GLY A 157 23.51 2.27 11.84
N SER A 158 22.93 1.60 10.84
CA SER A 158 22.88 0.14 10.72
C SER A 158 23.37 -0.26 9.33
N SER A 159 24.39 -1.13 9.27
CA SER A 159 24.96 -1.57 7.99
C SER A 159 24.10 -2.70 7.40
N PRO A 160 23.69 -2.64 6.12
CA PRO A 160 22.98 -3.75 5.46
C PRO A 160 23.88 -4.99 5.26
N PHE A 161 25.19 -4.86 5.49
CA PHE A 161 26.18 -5.91 5.33
C PHE A 161 26.55 -6.61 6.65
N LEU A 162 25.78 -6.40 7.72
CA LEU A 162 25.98 -7.14 8.97
C LEU A 162 25.75 -8.63 8.74
N LEU A 163 26.68 -9.44 9.26
CA LEU A 163 26.50 -10.89 9.33
C LEU A 163 25.44 -11.22 10.39
N MET A 164 24.77 -12.36 10.26
CA MET A 164 23.80 -12.83 11.25
C MET A 164 24.39 -12.91 12.65
N ARG A 165 25.63 -13.39 12.79
CA ARG A 165 26.34 -13.46 14.08
C ARG A 165 26.62 -12.09 14.71
N GLU A 166 26.67 -11.03 13.90
CA GLU A 166 26.91 -9.66 14.36
C GLU A 166 25.60 -8.96 14.71
N ALA A 167 24.54 -9.22 13.93
CA ALA A 167 23.21 -8.69 14.18
C ALA A 167 22.50 -9.38 15.36
N MET A 168 22.80 -10.66 15.60
CA MET A 168 22.17 -11.49 16.62
C MET A 168 23.22 -12.28 17.42
N PRO A 169 24.13 -11.60 18.15
CA PRO A 169 25.28 -12.24 18.81
C PRO A 169 24.88 -13.24 19.89
N ASP A 170 23.70 -13.10 20.49
CA ASP A 170 23.25 -13.90 21.63
C ASP A 170 22.58 -15.24 21.26
N LEU A 171 22.48 -15.59 19.96
CA LEU A 171 21.87 -16.87 19.57
C LEU A 171 22.75 -18.06 20.00
N PRO A 172 22.19 -19.10 20.67
CA PRO A 172 22.95 -20.27 21.11
C PRO A 172 23.66 -21.04 19.99
N VAL A 173 23.15 -20.93 18.75
CA VAL A 173 23.71 -21.61 17.58
C VAL A 173 25.16 -21.24 17.33
N TRP A 174 25.59 -20.02 17.65
CA TRP A 174 26.97 -19.57 17.42
C TRP A 174 27.97 -20.28 18.33
N ALA A 175 27.55 -20.65 19.55
CA ALA A 175 28.39 -21.42 20.47
C ALA A 175 28.58 -22.88 20.00
N MET A 176 27.60 -23.44 19.29
CA MET A 176 27.62 -24.82 18.79
C MET A 176 28.25 -24.93 17.39
N LYS A 177 27.95 -23.98 16.51
CA LYS A 177 28.41 -23.93 15.11
C LYS A 177 28.73 -22.47 14.74
N PRO A 178 29.98 -22.02 14.97
CA PRO A 178 30.38 -20.63 14.73
C PRO A 178 30.18 -20.13 13.30
N ASP A 179 30.29 -21.04 12.31
CA ASP A 179 30.08 -20.76 10.89
C ASP A 179 28.71 -21.27 10.40
N PHE A 180 27.69 -21.22 11.25
CA PHE A 180 26.33 -21.57 10.85
C PHE A 180 25.82 -20.60 9.78
N ILE A 181 25.26 -21.17 8.71
CA ILE A 181 24.57 -20.45 7.64
C ILE A 181 23.21 -21.14 7.52
N PRO A 182 22.09 -20.40 7.62
CA PRO A 182 20.76 -20.94 7.35
C PRO A 182 20.66 -21.52 5.93
N GLU A 183 19.87 -22.57 5.77
CA GLU A 183 19.64 -23.17 4.45
C GLU A 183 18.75 -22.29 3.57
N ASP A 184 17.83 -21.54 4.17
CA ASP A 184 17.01 -20.54 3.50
C ASP A 184 16.81 -19.29 4.39
N GLY A 185 16.31 -18.22 3.80
CA GLY A 185 15.87 -17.00 4.49
C GLY A 185 14.36 -16.95 4.72
N ASN A 186 13.91 -15.97 5.50
CA ASN A 186 12.51 -15.79 5.91
C ASN A 186 11.60 -15.32 4.75
N GLY A 187 12.17 -14.89 3.62
CA GLY A 187 11.41 -14.36 2.50
C GLY A 187 10.80 -12.98 2.77
N LEU A 188 10.08 -12.49 1.77
CA LEU A 188 9.28 -11.28 1.87
C LEU A 188 8.00 -11.61 2.62
N ASN A 189 7.51 -10.69 3.47
CA ASN A 189 6.20 -10.85 4.08
C ASN A 189 5.16 -11.22 3.01
N PRO A 190 4.43 -12.35 3.16
CA PRO A 190 3.37 -12.79 2.26
C PRO A 190 2.41 -11.71 1.77
N LEU A 191 2.07 -10.73 2.61
CA LEU A 191 1.17 -9.63 2.24
C LEU A 191 1.81 -8.62 1.28
N LEU A 192 3.14 -8.50 1.33
CA LEU A 192 3.93 -7.61 0.48
C LEU A 192 4.30 -8.26 -0.86
N GLN A 193 4.06 -9.56 -1.05
CA GLN A 193 4.23 -10.25 -2.33
C GLN A 193 3.11 -9.83 -3.30
N ASN A 194 3.17 -8.58 -3.76
CA ASN A 194 2.32 -7.99 -4.76
C ASN A 194 3.17 -7.04 -5.64
N TYR A 195 2.84 -6.93 -6.93
CA TYR A 195 3.60 -6.08 -7.86
C TYR A 195 3.71 -4.62 -7.41
N TRP A 196 2.75 -4.10 -6.65
CA TRP A 196 2.81 -2.77 -6.07
C TRP A 196 4.02 -2.56 -5.17
N MET A 197 4.45 -3.58 -4.42
CA MET A 197 5.67 -3.52 -3.61
C MET A 197 6.93 -3.27 -4.45
N VAL A 198 6.89 -3.64 -5.74
CA VAL A 198 8.00 -3.45 -6.67
C VAL A 198 8.10 -2.00 -7.16
N ILE A 199 6.97 -1.31 -7.33
CA ILE A 199 6.91 -0.01 -8.04
C ILE A 199 6.52 1.18 -7.16
N HIS A 200 5.71 0.96 -6.12
CA HIS A 200 5.20 2.03 -5.26
C HIS A 200 6.31 2.63 -4.36
N PRO A 201 7.07 1.85 -3.56
CA PRO A 201 8.08 2.43 -2.69
C PRO A 201 9.15 3.24 -3.46
N PRO A 202 9.73 2.77 -4.58
CA PRO A 202 10.66 3.57 -5.36
C PRO A 202 10.09 4.90 -5.86
N THR A 203 8.81 4.92 -6.24
CA THR A 203 8.12 6.13 -6.68
C THR A 203 7.88 7.09 -5.51
N LEU A 204 7.42 6.59 -4.36
CA LEU A 204 7.19 7.40 -3.17
C LEU A 204 8.49 8.03 -2.64
N PHE A 205 9.58 7.24 -2.57
CA PHE A 205 10.90 7.73 -2.16
C PHE A 205 11.51 8.72 -3.14
N LEU A 206 11.29 8.55 -4.46
CA LEU A 206 11.64 9.59 -5.43
C LEU A 206 10.84 10.88 -5.16
N GLY A 207 9.56 10.76 -4.83
CA GLY A 207 8.72 11.88 -4.38
C GLY A 207 9.34 12.61 -3.20
N PHE A 208 9.69 11.90 -2.11
CA PHE A 208 10.39 12.48 -0.96
C PHE A 208 11.71 13.13 -1.36
N ALA A 209 12.53 12.46 -2.17
CA ALA A 209 13.83 12.96 -2.62
C ALA A 209 13.72 14.26 -3.42
N THR A 210 12.70 14.39 -4.28
CA THR A 210 12.52 15.60 -5.09
C THR A 210 12.13 16.83 -4.27
N THR A 211 11.49 16.67 -3.09
CA THR A 211 11.15 17.79 -2.20
C THR A 211 12.36 18.53 -1.64
N LEU A 212 13.53 17.87 -1.58
CA LEU A 212 14.79 18.49 -1.17
C LEU A 212 15.20 19.61 -2.14
N ILE A 213 14.81 19.53 -3.42
CA ILE A 213 15.22 20.49 -4.44
C ILE A 213 14.65 21.89 -4.17
N PRO A 214 13.34 22.11 -4.06
CA PRO A 214 12.80 23.42 -3.71
C PRO A 214 13.30 23.90 -2.33
N PHE A 215 13.46 23.00 -1.35
CA PHE A 215 14.06 23.35 -0.06
C PHE A 215 15.48 23.88 -0.20
N ALA A 216 16.34 23.20 -0.96
CA ALA A 216 17.72 23.59 -1.16
C ALA A 216 17.83 24.94 -1.87
N TYR A 217 16.97 25.21 -2.86
CA TYR A 217 16.89 26.54 -3.48
C TYR A 217 16.44 27.62 -2.48
N ALA A 218 15.44 27.34 -1.64
CA ALA A 218 14.97 28.29 -0.63
C ALA A 218 16.08 28.63 0.38
N ILE A 219 16.74 27.63 0.96
CA ILE A 219 17.85 27.86 1.89
C ILE A 219 19.04 28.54 1.20
N ALA A 220 19.35 28.17 -0.05
CA ALA A 220 20.37 28.85 -0.85
C ALA A 220 20.04 30.33 -1.08
N GLY A 221 18.77 30.67 -1.33
CA GLY A 221 18.30 32.05 -1.50
C GLY A 221 18.50 32.87 -0.22
N LEU A 222 18.14 32.32 0.94
CA LEU A 222 18.39 32.95 2.24
C LEU A 222 19.90 33.11 2.53
N TRP A 223 20.70 32.10 2.19
CA TRP A 223 22.15 32.11 2.40
C TRP A 223 22.83 33.17 1.55
N ARG A 224 22.47 33.26 0.26
CA ARG A 224 23.05 34.21 -0.70
C ARG A 224 22.41 35.60 -0.67
N LYS A 225 21.33 35.78 0.09
CA LYS A 225 20.48 36.99 0.11
C LYS A 225 19.83 37.30 -1.24
N GLU A 226 19.65 36.27 -2.06
CA GLU A 226 18.91 36.30 -3.32
C GLU A 226 17.49 35.77 -3.02
N PHE A 227 16.71 36.61 -2.33
CA PHE A 227 15.46 36.20 -1.69
C PHE A 227 14.35 35.85 -2.68
N SER A 228 14.44 36.31 -3.91
CA SER A 228 13.38 36.29 -4.91
C SER A 228 13.70 35.34 -6.07
N GLU A 229 14.98 35.21 -6.37
CA GLU A 229 15.53 34.56 -7.54
C GLU A 229 15.41 33.03 -7.45
N TRP A 230 15.42 32.47 -6.25
CA TRP A 230 15.30 31.03 -6.00
C TRP A 230 13.95 30.44 -6.44
N ILE A 231 12.88 31.23 -6.47
CA ILE A 231 11.52 30.78 -6.82
C ILE A 231 11.49 30.22 -8.25
N ARG A 232 12.19 30.88 -9.19
CA ARG A 232 12.17 30.53 -10.61
C ARG A 232 12.74 29.13 -10.89
N PRO A 233 13.96 28.78 -10.44
CA PRO A 233 14.46 27.42 -10.60
C PRO A 233 13.75 26.41 -9.70
N ALA A 234 13.22 26.80 -8.54
CA ALA A 234 12.53 25.89 -7.62
C ALA A 234 11.12 25.48 -8.11
N LEU A 235 10.36 26.36 -8.76
CA LEU A 235 8.95 26.11 -9.09
C LEU A 235 8.71 24.89 -10.02
N PRO A 236 9.48 24.66 -11.11
CA PRO A 236 9.35 23.44 -11.90
C PRO A 236 9.59 22.17 -11.06
N TRP A 237 10.56 22.22 -10.15
CA TRP A 237 10.88 21.10 -9.27
C TRP A 237 9.83 20.89 -8.18
N ALA A 238 9.21 21.96 -7.66
CA ALA A 238 8.07 21.83 -6.74
C ALA A 238 6.90 21.13 -7.42
N LEU A 239 6.62 21.43 -8.69
CA LEU A 239 5.59 20.74 -9.49
C LEU A 239 5.96 19.28 -9.77
N VAL A 240 7.22 18.98 -10.09
CA VAL A 240 7.71 17.59 -10.23
C VAL A 240 7.55 16.84 -8.92
N SER A 241 7.89 17.47 -7.79
CA SER A 241 7.77 16.88 -6.46
C SER A 241 6.32 16.56 -6.13
N ALA A 242 5.40 17.50 -6.41
CA ALA A 242 3.98 17.29 -6.21
C ALA A 242 3.42 16.17 -7.10
N LEU A 243 3.86 16.08 -8.36
CA LEU A 243 3.44 15.01 -9.26
C LEU A 243 3.93 13.64 -8.76
N VAL A 244 5.24 13.49 -8.54
CA VAL A 244 5.83 12.18 -8.21
C VAL A 244 5.38 11.70 -6.84
N LEU A 245 5.37 12.59 -5.83
CA LEU A 245 4.86 12.25 -4.50
C LEU A 245 3.36 11.94 -4.54
N GLY A 246 2.57 12.70 -5.30
CA GLY A 246 1.15 12.43 -5.49
C GLY A 246 0.87 11.08 -6.15
N VAL A 247 1.63 10.74 -7.20
CA VAL A 247 1.55 9.42 -7.85
C VAL A 247 1.91 8.31 -6.87
N GLY A 248 3.00 8.47 -6.09
CA GLY A 248 3.38 7.53 -5.04
C GLY A 248 2.24 7.28 -4.04
N ILE A 249 1.64 8.36 -3.52
CA ILE A 249 0.50 8.28 -2.58
C ILE A 249 -0.69 7.54 -3.20
N ILE A 250 -1.05 7.85 -4.46
CA ILE A 250 -2.21 7.24 -5.11
C ILE A 250 -1.95 5.77 -5.45
N MET A 251 -0.73 5.40 -5.84
CA MET A 251 -0.34 3.99 -6.01
C MET A 251 -0.49 3.21 -4.70
N GLY A 252 -0.14 3.82 -3.56
CA GLY A 252 -0.34 3.22 -2.23
C GLY A 252 -1.82 2.99 -1.95
N GLY A 253 -2.67 4.01 -2.18
CA GLY A 253 -4.11 3.88 -1.98
C GLY A 253 -4.78 2.85 -2.92
N TYR A 254 -4.32 2.74 -4.16
CA TYR A 254 -4.79 1.70 -5.07
C TYR A 254 -4.28 0.31 -4.66
N TRP A 255 -3.04 0.18 -4.18
CA TRP A 255 -2.52 -1.07 -3.64
C TRP A 255 -3.33 -1.55 -2.42
N ALA A 256 -3.64 -0.64 -1.49
CA ALA A 256 -4.52 -0.92 -0.36
C ALA A 256 -5.89 -1.41 -0.83
N TYR A 257 -6.45 -0.78 -1.88
CA TYR A 257 -7.72 -1.20 -2.48
C TYR A 257 -7.69 -2.62 -3.06
N GLU A 258 -6.54 -3.06 -3.60
CA GLU A 258 -6.40 -4.41 -4.18
C GLU A 258 -6.01 -5.49 -3.15
N THR A 259 -5.35 -5.15 -2.04
CA THR A 259 -4.65 -6.16 -1.22
C THR A 259 -4.89 -6.13 0.28
N LEU A 260 -5.64 -5.18 0.83
CA LEU A 260 -5.89 -5.10 2.27
C LEU A 260 -7.36 -4.76 2.54
N ASN A 261 -8.02 -5.54 3.40
CA ASN A 261 -9.42 -5.32 3.73
C ASN A 261 -9.67 -4.16 4.71
N PHE A 262 -9.28 -2.95 4.32
CA PHE A 262 -9.69 -1.74 5.03
C PHE A 262 -11.06 -1.21 4.58
N GLY A 263 -11.76 -1.94 3.71
CA GLY A 263 -13.05 -1.51 3.18
C GLY A 263 -12.97 -0.36 2.16
N GLY A 264 -11.79 -0.03 1.62
CA GLY A 264 -11.59 1.05 0.66
C GLY A 264 -10.13 1.25 0.23
N TYR A 265 -9.88 2.38 -0.45
CA TYR A 265 -8.57 2.77 -1.01
C TYR A 265 -7.77 3.73 -0.10
N TRP A 266 -8.33 4.12 1.05
CA TRP A 266 -7.65 4.98 2.03
C TRP A 266 -8.33 4.86 3.40
N ASN A 267 -7.65 4.27 4.38
CA ASN A 267 -8.23 4.00 5.69
C ASN A 267 -7.74 4.97 6.79
N TRP A 268 -7.08 6.05 6.38
CA TRP A 268 -6.41 6.97 7.30
C TRP A 268 -5.34 6.29 8.16
N ASP A 269 -4.64 5.29 7.60
CA ASP A 269 -3.50 4.67 8.25
C ASP A 269 -2.44 5.75 8.58
N PRO A 270 -1.85 5.75 9.80
CA PRO A 270 -0.91 6.79 10.22
C PRO A 270 0.30 6.97 9.31
N VAL A 271 0.83 5.90 8.71
CA VAL A 271 1.98 5.96 7.78
C VAL A 271 1.57 6.62 6.47
N GLU A 272 0.41 6.27 5.94
CA GLU A 272 -0.18 6.91 4.75
C GLU A 272 -0.46 8.40 5.01
N ASN A 273 -1.06 8.75 6.14
CA ASN A 273 -1.32 10.12 6.57
C ASN A 273 -0.04 10.95 6.64
N ALA A 274 1.03 10.39 7.23
CA ALA A 274 2.31 11.05 7.37
C ALA A 274 2.91 11.42 6.00
N SER A 275 2.68 10.61 4.96
CA SER A 275 3.12 10.90 3.59
C SER A 275 2.24 11.93 2.86
N PHE A 276 0.94 12.00 3.18
CA PHE A 276 -0.02 12.90 2.54
C PHE A 276 0.09 14.37 3.01
N VAL A 277 0.38 14.58 4.29
CA VAL A 277 0.55 15.91 4.90
C VAL A 277 1.60 16.79 4.19
N PRO A 278 2.85 16.35 3.94
CA PRO A 278 3.83 17.16 3.20
C PRO A 278 3.39 17.47 1.77
N TRP A 279 2.61 16.59 1.14
CA TRP A 279 2.07 16.85 -0.20
C TRP A 279 1.07 18.01 -0.19
N LEU A 280 0.13 18.05 0.76
CA LEU A 280 -0.81 19.18 0.90
C LEU A 280 -0.09 20.52 1.11
N VAL A 281 0.91 20.53 2.00
CA VAL A 281 1.72 21.73 2.27
C VAL A 281 2.55 22.14 1.04
N LEU A 282 3.04 21.17 0.26
CA LEU A 282 3.73 21.44 -1.00
C LEU A 282 2.80 22.05 -2.05
N ILE A 283 1.57 21.57 -2.18
CA ILE A 283 0.57 22.19 -3.07
C ILE A 283 0.31 23.63 -2.64
N ALA A 284 0.16 23.90 -1.34
CA ALA A 284 0.04 25.27 -0.83
C ALA A 284 1.27 26.12 -1.17
N ALA A 285 2.49 25.57 -1.01
CA ALA A 285 3.74 26.23 -1.36
C ALA A 285 3.79 26.64 -2.84
N ILE A 286 3.43 25.72 -3.76
CA ILE A 286 3.37 25.99 -5.21
C ILE A 286 2.47 27.19 -5.51
N HIS A 287 1.31 27.27 -4.85
CA HIS A 287 0.37 28.36 -5.04
C HIS A 287 0.92 29.69 -4.51
N CYS A 288 1.59 29.71 -3.35
CA CYS A 288 2.27 30.90 -2.85
C CYS A 288 3.43 31.36 -3.77
N MET A 289 4.19 30.43 -4.34
CA MET A 289 5.25 30.75 -5.32
C MET A 289 4.66 31.35 -6.61
N ILE A 290 3.47 30.91 -7.03
CA ILE A 290 2.75 31.47 -8.18
C ILE A 290 2.21 32.87 -7.89
N ILE A 291 1.69 33.13 -6.68
CA ILE A 291 1.28 34.47 -6.23
C ILE A 291 2.48 35.42 -6.33
N TYR A 292 3.62 35.02 -5.78
CA TYR A 292 4.84 35.81 -5.80
C TYR A 292 5.28 36.18 -7.21
N LYS A 293 5.29 35.23 -8.15
CA LYS A 293 5.69 35.50 -9.54
C LYS A 293 4.83 36.56 -10.24
N ASN A 294 3.61 36.82 -9.76
CA ASN A 294 2.68 37.76 -10.39
C ASN A 294 2.68 39.15 -9.77
N ASN A 295 2.79 39.26 -8.44
CA ASN A 295 2.63 40.54 -7.74
C ASN A 295 3.62 40.71 -6.57
N GLU A 296 4.70 39.92 -6.53
CA GLU A 296 5.74 39.93 -5.49
C GLU A 296 5.25 39.70 -4.04
N ALA A 297 3.96 39.43 -3.86
CA ALA A 297 3.33 39.08 -2.60
C ALA A 297 3.62 37.62 -2.19
N ALA A 298 3.45 37.28 -0.90
CA ALA A 298 3.58 35.93 -0.35
C ALA A 298 4.98 35.26 -0.45
N LEU A 299 6.05 36.04 -0.65
CA LEU A 299 7.42 35.51 -0.68
C LEU A 299 7.81 34.84 0.65
N ARG A 300 7.54 35.51 1.78
CA ARG A 300 7.78 34.97 3.13
C ARG A 300 7.04 33.67 3.37
N THR A 301 5.77 33.62 2.97
CA THR A 301 4.95 32.40 3.06
C THR A 301 5.51 31.27 2.22
N SER A 302 6.02 31.57 1.01
CA SER A 302 6.65 30.58 0.14
C SER A 302 7.88 29.94 0.80
N PHE A 303 8.72 30.73 1.48
CA PHE A 303 9.82 30.19 2.29
C PHE A 303 9.32 29.25 3.39
N ILE A 304 8.34 29.69 4.19
CA ILE A 304 7.79 28.91 5.30
C ILE A 304 7.25 27.57 4.80
N LEU A 305 6.43 27.56 3.76
CA LEU A 305 5.77 26.35 3.28
C LEU A 305 6.75 25.37 2.63
N VAL A 306 7.73 25.87 1.86
CA VAL A 306 8.78 25.01 1.29
C VAL A 306 9.66 24.39 2.37
N VAL A 307 10.03 25.16 3.40
CA VAL A 307 10.75 24.63 4.57
C VAL A 307 9.90 23.60 5.29
N ALA A 308 8.64 23.91 5.57
CA ALA A 308 7.72 23.00 6.24
C ALA A 308 7.53 21.69 5.47
N THR A 309 7.39 21.71 4.14
CA THR A 309 7.29 20.48 3.32
C THR A 309 8.46 19.55 3.57
N PHE A 310 9.71 20.05 3.49
CA PHE A 310 10.89 19.19 3.67
C PHE A 310 11.00 18.66 5.11
N ILE A 311 10.74 19.50 6.11
CA ILE A 311 10.73 19.06 7.51
C ILE A 311 9.62 18.01 7.75
N LEU A 312 8.45 18.15 7.13
CA LEU A 312 7.37 17.18 7.22
C LEU A 312 7.71 15.85 6.54
N VAL A 313 8.54 15.84 5.49
CA VAL A 313 9.10 14.59 4.91
C VAL A 313 10.07 13.91 5.89
N LEU A 314 10.94 14.67 6.55
CA LEU A 314 11.80 14.13 7.61
C LEU A 314 10.98 13.61 8.79
N TYR A 315 9.92 14.32 9.16
CA TYR A 315 8.99 13.92 10.22
C TYR A 315 8.21 12.66 9.85
N SER A 316 7.75 12.54 8.61
CA SER A 316 7.13 11.30 8.10
C SER A 316 8.09 10.12 8.20
N THR A 317 9.36 10.33 7.86
CA THR A 317 10.39 9.28 8.03
C THR A 317 10.58 8.93 9.51
N PHE A 318 10.62 9.93 10.40
CA PHE A 318 10.69 9.71 11.84
C PHE A 318 9.52 8.88 12.36
N LEU A 319 8.28 9.24 12.01
CA LEU A 319 7.07 8.50 12.40
C LEU A 319 7.13 7.03 11.95
N ASN A 320 7.58 6.79 10.72
CA ASN A 320 7.55 5.45 10.14
C ASN A 320 8.71 4.56 10.61
N ARG A 321 9.84 5.13 11.04
CA ARG A 321 11.08 4.39 11.31
C ARG A 321 11.53 4.39 12.77
N SER A 322 10.92 5.21 13.63
CA SER A 322 11.27 5.28 15.06
C SER A 322 10.57 4.22 15.93
N GLY A 323 9.71 3.37 15.36
CA GLY A 323 8.85 2.47 16.12
C GLY A 323 7.68 3.14 16.85
N ILE A 324 7.55 4.47 16.78
CA ILE A 324 6.52 5.22 17.54
C ILE A 324 5.09 4.92 17.08
N LEU A 325 4.92 4.47 15.84
CA LEU A 325 3.65 4.05 15.26
C LEU A 325 3.42 2.53 15.36
N GLY A 326 4.28 1.79 16.09
CA GLY A 326 4.28 0.32 16.13
C GLY A 326 2.93 -0.34 16.44
N GLU A 327 2.14 0.27 17.32
CA GLU A 327 0.80 -0.23 17.69
C GLU A 327 -0.33 0.39 16.85
N ALA A 328 -0.05 1.47 16.12
CA ALA A 328 -1.05 2.28 15.41
C ALA A 328 -1.07 2.04 13.89
N SER A 329 0.01 1.51 13.32
CA SER A 329 0.11 1.24 11.88
C SER A 329 0.85 -0.04 11.57
N VAL A 330 0.28 -0.80 10.65
CA VAL A 330 0.83 -2.03 10.09
C VAL A 330 2.03 -1.80 9.17
N HIS A 331 2.19 -0.58 8.65
CA HIS A 331 3.27 -0.19 7.75
C HIS A 331 4.48 0.40 8.51
N SER A 332 4.41 0.49 9.83
CA SER A 332 5.47 1.06 10.64
C SER A 332 6.62 0.07 10.85
N PHE A 333 7.84 0.59 10.93
CA PHE A 333 9.03 -0.21 11.17
C PHE A 333 9.42 -0.20 12.65
N THR A 334 9.99 -1.31 13.12
CA THR A 334 10.54 -1.46 14.48
C THR A 334 11.80 -0.63 14.65
N ASP A 335 12.02 0.05 15.79
CA ASP A 335 13.24 0.85 15.98
C ASP A 335 14.51 -0.03 15.90
N LEU A 336 15.49 0.38 15.07
CA LEU A 336 16.83 -0.24 15.01
C LEU A 336 17.81 0.37 16.04
N GLY A 337 17.30 1.14 17.00
CA GLY A 337 18.06 1.98 17.91
C GLY A 337 18.57 3.26 17.24
N LEU A 338 17.88 3.72 16.17
CA LEU A 338 18.29 4.87 15.35
C LEU A 338 17.34 6.06 15.47
N SER A 339 16.25 5.93 16.23
CA SER A 339 15.26 6.99 16.46
C SER A 339 15.88 8.30 16.93
N GLY A 340 16.85 8.25 17.86
CA GLY A 340 17.59 9.42 18.34
C GLY A 340 18.44 10.10 17.26
N GLN A 341 19.13 9.34 16.42
CA GLN A 341 19.91 9.88 15.28
C GLN A 341 19.00 10.54 14.25
N LEU A 342 17.85 9.93 13.95
CA LEU A 342 16.85 10.48 13.04
C LEU A 342 16.21 11.76 13.58
N LEU A 343 15.98 11.84 14.90
CA LEU A 343 15.53 13.05 15.57
C LEU A 343 16.57 14.17 15.45
N ILE A 344 17.85 13.90 15.68
CA ILE A 344 18.94 14.87 15.50
C ILE A 344 18.99 15.37 14.05
N TYR A 345 18.86 14.48 13.07
CA TYR A 345 18.82 14.84 11.65
C TYR A 345 17.66 15.81 11.37
N MET A 346 16.44 15.48 11.79
CA MET A 346 15.28 16.34 11.61
C MET A 346 15.45 17.70 12.30
N LEU A 347 15.86 17.70 13.57
CA LEU A 347 16.04 18.93 14.36
C LEU A 347 17.16 19.81 13.82
N PHE A 348 18.24 19.24 13.28
CA PHE A 348 19.32 20.00 12.65
C PHE A 348 18.81 20.84 11.47
N PHE A 349 18.11 20.22 10.52
CA PHE A 349 17.59 20.95 9.35
C PHE A 349 16.48 21.93 9.73
N LEU A 350 15.64 21.58 10.69
CA LEU A 350 14.63 22.49 11.23
C LEU A 350 15.31 23.73 11.84
N PHE A 351 16.27 23.52 12.74
CA PHE A 351 16.97 24.60 13.44
C PHE A 351 17.71 25.52 12.47
N VAL A 352 18.51 24.95 11.55
CA VAL A 352 19.27 25.73 10.56
C VAL A 352 18.33 26.55 9.67
N ALA A 353 17.26 25.95 9.15
CA ALA A 353 16.31 26.64 8.29
C ALA A 353 15.57 27.78 9.01
N VAL A 354 15.08 27.52 10.23
CA VAL A 354 14.33 28.49 11.03
C VAL A 354 15.23 29.64 11.47
N VAL A 355 16.43 29.35 12.00
CA VAL A 355 17.38 30.38 12.42
C VAL A 355 17.78 31.27 11.25
N LEU A 356 18.10 30.68 10.09
CA LEU A 356 18.46 31.44 8.91
C LEU A 356 17.29 32.31 8.41
N LEU A 357 16.06 31.78 8.42
CA LEU A 357 14.87 32.53 8.04
C LEU A 357 14.59 33.69 9.00
N ILE A 358 14.74 33.49 10.32
CA ILE A 358 14.57 34.54 11.34
C ILE A 358 15.62 35.64 11.16
N ILE A 359 16.90 35.27 11.02
CA ILE A 359 18.00 36.23 10.83
C ILE A 359 17.77 37.09 9.59
N ARG A 360 17.27 36.48 8.50
CA ARG A 360 17.04 37.17 7.22
C ARG A 360 15.64 37.77 7.08
N TRP A 361 14.76 37.61 8.06
CA TRP A 361 13.33 37.93 7.92
C TRP A 361 13.06 39.37 7.47
N LYS A 362 13.80 40.33 8.05
CA LYS A 362 13.68 41.76 7.74
C LYS A 362 14.29 42.13 6.38
N GLU A 363 15.21 41.31 5.86
CA GLU A 363 15.84 41.51 4.55
C GLU A 363 14.95 40.99 3.40
N ILE A 364 14.00 40.09 3.69
CA ILE A 364 13.08 39.52 2.68
C ILE A 364 12.05 40.59 2.26
N PRO A 365 11.96 40.91 0.95
CA PRO A 365 10.96 41.84 0.43
C PRO A 365 9.53 41.48 0.87
N SER A 366 8.76 42.49 1.27
CA SER A 366 7.32 42.37 1.51
C SER A 366 6.59 43.51 0.83
N ASP A 367 5.43 43.19 0.24
CA ASP A 367 4.47 44.19 -0.21
C ASP A 367 3.55 44.55 0.98
N ASP A 368 3.47 45.83 1.32
CA ASP A 368 2.62 46.35 2.41
C ASP A 368 1.17 46.59 1.95
N LYS A 369 0.84 46.31 0.68
CA LYS A 369 -0.52 46.49 0.17
C LYS A 369 -1.48 45.47 0.75
N GLU A 370 -2.57 45.96 1.32
CA GLU A 370 -3.68 45.13 1.76
C GLU A 370 -4.29 44.35 0.58
N VAL A 371 -4.36 43.04 0.76
CA VAL A 371 -4.91 42.13 -0.25
C VAL A 371 -6.44 42.22 -0.21
N THR A 372 -7.03 42.92 -1.18
CA THR A 372 -8.50 43.02 -1.30
C THR A 372 -9.13 41.67 -1.63
N THR A 373 -10.38 41.43 -1.21
CA THR A 373 -11.16 40.21 -1.54
C THR A 373 -11.47 40.07 -3.03
N TYR A 374 -11.29 41.13 -3.83
CA TYR A 374 -11.43 41.12 -5.29
C TYR A 374 -10.11 40.82 -6.01
N SER A 375 -9.05 40.49 -5.28
CA SER A 375 -7.76 40.08 -5.83
C SER A 375 -7.71 38.56 -6.07
N ARG A 376 -6.97 38.13 -7.08
CA ARG A 376 -6.71 36.70 -7.34
C ARG A 376 -5.81 36.11 -6.25
N GLU A 377 -4.93 36.93 -5.69
CA GLU A 377 -4.00 36.59 -4.64
C GLU A 377 -4.74 36.15 -3.37
N PHE A 378 -5.81 36.85 -2.99
CA PHE A 378 -6.68 36.49 -1.86
C PHE A 378 -7.25 35.07 -2.01
N TRP A 379 -7.91 34.77 -3.13
CA TRP A 379 -8.60 33.49 -3.32
C TRP A 379 -7.62 32.32 -3.44
N ILE A 380 -6.46 32.53 -4.06
CA ILE A 380 -5.39 31.52 -4.08
C ILE A 380 -4.85 31.29 -2.67
N PHE A 381 -4.67 32.36 -1.87
CA PHE A 381 -4.24 32.25 -0.48
C PHE A 381 -5.27 31.54 0.41
N MET A 382 -6.57 31.77 0.20
CA MET A 382 -7.63 31.02 0.90
C MET A 382 -7.59 29.51 0.57
N GLY A 383 -7.35 29.16 -0.71
CA GLY A 383 -7.13 27.77 -1.11
C GLY A 383 -5.89 27.17 -0.44
N ALA A 384 -4.76 27.87 -0.44
CA ALA A 384 -3.53 27.43 0.22
C ALA A 384 -3.72 27.27 1.75
N THR A 385 -4.42 28.20 2.39
CA THR A 385 -4.76 28.13 3.83
C THR A 385 -5.62 26.91 4.13
N THR A 386 -6.61 26.61 3.28
CA THR A 386 -7.47 25.42 3.41
C THR A 386 -6.65 24.14 3.38
N LEU A 387 -5.68 24.04 2.46
CA LEU A 387 -4.76 22.90 2.38
C LEU A 387 -3.89 22.77 3.64
N CYS A 388 -3.36 23.88 4.16
CA CYS A 388 -2.56 23.87 5.38
C CYS A 388 -3.38 23.48 6.62
N LEU A 389 -4.63 23.93 6.74
CA LEU A 389 -5.52 23.56 7.84
C LEU A 389 -5.91 22.07 7.78
N SER A 390 -6.17 21.56 6.56
CA SER A 390 -6.39 20.13 6.33
C SER A 390 -5.17 19.31 6.77
N ALA A 391 -3.97 19.72 6.35
CA ALA A 391 -2.71 19.08 6.73
C ALA A 391 -2.48 19.12 8.25
N PHE A 392 -2.75 20.25 8.89
CA PHE A 392 -2.64 20.43 10.34
C PHE A 392 -3.59 19.49 11.10
N GLN A 393 -4.85 19.38 10.68
CA GLN A 393 -5.81 18.48 11.32
C GLN A 393 -5.35 17.02 11.24
N ILE A 394 -4.84 16.58 10.09
CA ILE A 394 -4.38 15.20 9.89
C ILE A 394 -3.17 14.92 10.78
N ILE A 395 -2.14 15.78 10.71
CA ILE A 395 -0.89 15.55 11.43
C ILE A 395 -1.07 15.66 12.94
N ALA A 396 -1.94 16.54 13.43
CA ALA A 396 -2.19 16.70 14.85
C ALA A 396 -2.71 15.41 15.49
N ALA A 397 -3.65 14.72 14.84
CA ALA A 397 -4.18 13.44 15.32
C ALA A 397 -3.21 12.28 15.07
N THR A 398 -2.51 12.25 13.94
CA THR A 398 -1.50 11.24 13.62
C THR A 398 -0.32 11.26 14.61
N SER A 399 -0.05 12.43 15.20
CA SER A 399 1.07 12.66 16.14
C SER A 399 0.72 12.39 17.61
N LEU A 400 -0.48 11.89 17.95
CA LEU A 400 -0.86 11.57 19.33
C LEU A 400 0.17 10.65 20.04
N PRO A 401 0.70 9.58 19.41
CA PRO A 401 1.75 8.76 20.03
C PRO A 401 3.03 9.54 20.34
N VAL A 402 3.38 10.51 19.50
CA VAL A 402 4.54 11.40 19.71
C VAL A 402 4.31 12.29 20.92
N TYR A 403 3.11 12.86 21.06
CA TYR A 403 2.78 13.68 22.23
C TYR A 403 2.84 12.86 23.52
N ASN A 404 2.34 11.62 23.52
CA ASN A 404 2.48 10.73 24.66
C ASN A 404 3.95 10.54 25.04
N LYS A 405 4.82 10.24 24.07
CA LYS A 405 6.27 10.06 24.32
C LYS A 405 6.96 11.32 24.82
N ILE A 406 6.59 12.51 24.32
CA ILE A 406 7.12 13.79 24.82
C ILE A 406 6.70 14.01 26.27
N VAL A 407 5.42 13.81 26.59
CA VAL A 407 4.88 14.01 27.95
C VAL A 407 5.47 13.00 28.94
N GLU A 408 5.60 11.73 28.54
CA GLU A 408 6.32 10.68 29.27
C GLU A 408 7.78 11.07 29.51
N GLY A 409 8.47 11.59 28.49
CA GLY A 409 9.85 12.08 28.61
C GLY A 409 10.02 13.28 29.55
N LEU A 410 8.95 14.05 29.79
CA LEU A 410 8.91 15.15 30.76
C LEU A 410 8.53 14.68 32.19
N GLY A 411 8.32 13.37 32.40
CA GLY A 411 8.00 12.78 33.70
C GLY A 411 6.51 12.70 34.04
N PHE A 412 5.62 12.98 33.08
CA PHE A 412 4.17 12.90 33.25
C PHE A 412 3.60 11.67 32.54
N VAL A 413 2.46 11.13 33.01
CA VAL A 413 1.79 10.01 32.34
C VAL A 413 0.77 10.54 31.34
N SER A 414 0.90 10.16 30.06
CA SER A 414 -0.09 10.48 29.02
C SER A 414 -0.49 9.21 28.28
N LYS A 415 -1.80 8.94 28.21
CA LYS A 415 -2.40 7.82 27.48
C LYS A 415 -3.47 8.33 26.53
N LEU A 416 -3.15 9.37 25.76
CA LEU A 416 -4.05 9.82 24.70
C LEU A 416 -4.13 8.70 23.65
N ALA A 417 -5.27 8.02 23.62
CA ALA A 417 -5.50 6.96 22.65
C ALA A 417 -5.71 7.57 21.26
N PRO A 418 -5.15 6.96 20.20
CA PRO A 418 -5.57 7.24 18.83
C PRO A 418 -7.09 7.06 18.67
N PRO A 419 -7.72 7.73 17.68
CA PRO A 419 -9.15 7.55 17.42
C PRO A 419 -9.49 6.07 17.16
N ALA A 420 -10.46 5.53 17.91
CA ALA A 420 -10.89 4.13 17.78
C ALA A 420 -11.47 3.82 16.38
N ASP A 421 -12.17 4.78 15.79
CA ASP A 421 -12.62 4.76 14.39
C ASP A 421 -11.94 5.91 13.64
N ALA A 422 -10.73 5.65 13.15
CA ALA A 422 -9.96 6.61 12.37
C ALA A 422 -10.72 7.09 11.12
N PRO A 423 -11.32 6.21 10.28
CA PRO A 423 -12.11 6.64 9.13
C PRO A 423 -13.19 7.67 9.45
N THR A 424 -14.00 7.44 10.48
CA THR A 424 -15.05 8.39 10.87
C THR A 424 -14.46 9.69 11.42
N TYR A 425 -13.43 9.61 12.26
CA TYR A 425 -12.80 10.80 12.86
C TYR A 425 -12.21 11.75 11.81
N TYR A 426 -11.37 11.25 10.91
CA TYR A 426 -10.72 12.10 9.91
C TYR A 426 -11.72 12.60 8.86
N SER A 427 -12.59 11.71 8.35
CA SER A 427 -13.54 12.07 7.30
C SER A 427 -14.51 13.16 7.74
N LYS A 428 -14.89 13.21 9.03
CA LYS A 428 -15.73 14.28 9.60
C LYS A 428 -15.20 15.68 9.32
N PHE A 429 -13.88 15.89 9.38
CA PHE A 429 -13.25 17.18 9.10
C PHE A 429 -12.82 17.31 7.64
N GLN A 430 -12.26 16.24 7.08
CA GLN A 430 -11.65 16.26 5.74
C GLN A 430 -12.67 16.43 4.63
N LEU A 431 -13.93 16.04 4.83
CA LEU A 431 -15.01 16.35 3.89
C LEU A 431 -15.21 17.88 3.75
N TRP A 432 -15.18 18.64 4.84
CA TRP A 432 -15.31 20.10 4.79
C TRP A 432 -14.11 20.77 4.12
N PHE A 433 -12.90 20.27 4.38
CA PHE A 433 -11.71 20.72 3.64
C PHE A 433 -11.81 20.38 2.16
N GLY A 434 -12.36 19.20 1.80
CA GLY A 434 -12.67 18.81 0.43
C GLY A 434 -13.63 19.78 -0.25
N VAL A 435 -14.69 20.22 0.44
CA VAL A 435 -15.61 21.27 -0.04
C VAL A 435 -14.84 22.56 -0.30
N GLY A 436 -14.01 23.00 0.66
CA GLY A 436 -13.19 24.20 0.52
C GLY A 436 -12.25 24.13 -0.69
N ILE A 437 -11.53 23.01 -0.85
CA ILE A 437 -10.64 22.77 -1.99
C ILE A 437 -11.41 22.82 -3.32
N ALA A 438 -12.57 22.17 -3.39
CA ALA A 438 -13.40 22.17 -4.59
C ALA A 438 -13.91 23.57 -4.94
N VAL A 439 -14.44 24.32 -3.98
CA VAL A 439 -14.94 25.67 -4.22
C VAL A 439 -13.82 26.65 -4.56
N PHE A 440 -12.74 26.68 -3.77
CA PHE A 440 -11.63 27.62 -3.99
C PHE A 440 -10.83 27.31 -5.25
N SER A 441 -10.77 26.05 -5.69
CA SER A 441 -10.18 25.72 -7.00
C SER A 441 -10.94 26.36 -8.17
N GLY A 442 -12.28 26.36 -8.12
CA GLY A 442 -13.12 27.06 -9.11
C GLY A 442 -12.96 28.58 -9.03
N ILE A 443 -13.14 29.16 -7.84
CA ILE A 443 -13.08 30.62 -7.64
C ILE A 443 -11.69 31.16 -7.97
N GLY A 444 -10.63 30.56 -7.43
CA GLY A 444 -9.26 30.99 -7.65
C GLY A 444 -8.86 30.99 -9.13
N GLN A 445 -9.26 29.94 -9.88
CA GLN A 445 -9.02 29.88 -11.32
C GLN A 445 -9.82 30.93 -12.09
N ALA A 446 -11.09 31.18 -11.71
CA ALA A 446 -11.90 32.22 -12.32
C ALA A 446 -11.29 33.61 -12.12
N PHE A 447 -10.88 33.96 -10.89
CA PHE A 447 -10.20 35.22 -10.60
C PHE A 447 -8.87 35.35 -11.34
N TRP A 448 -8.09 34.26 -11.44
CA TRP A 448 -6.80 34.25 -12.13
C TRP A 448 -6.94 34.52 -13.64
N TRP A 449 -7.84 33.79 -14.33
CA TRP A 449 -7.96 33.84 -15.78
C TRP A 449 -8.86 34.95 -16.28
N ARG A 450 -9.99 35.20 -15.60
CA ARG A 450 -10.99 36.18 -16.03
C ARG A 450 -10.72 37.59 -15.49
N LYS A 451 -9.69 37.76 -14.65
CA LYS A 451 -9.28 39.05 -14.04
C LYS A 451 -10.47 39.79 -13.43
N ILE A 452 -11.23 39.07 -12.61
CA ILE A 452 -12.52 39.53 -12.08
C ILE A 452 -12.33 40.79 -11.22
N LYS A 453 -13.19 41.79 -11.46
CA LYS A 453 -13.41 42.96 -10.59
C LYS A 453 -14.79 42.92 -9.98
N LYS A 454 -15.07 43.80 -9.02
CA LYS A 454 -16.37 43.89 -8.32
C LYS A 454 -17.55 43.98 -9.31
N GLU A 455 -17.39 44.73 -10.39
CA GLU A 455 -18.42 44.98 -11.40
C GLU A 455 -18.67 43.76 -12.31
N THR A 456 -17.67 42.91 -12.51
CA THR A 456 -17.73 41.76 -13.43
C THR A 456 -17.91 40.42 -12.71
N LEU A 457 -18.00 40.43 -11.39
CA LEU A 457 -18.10 39.23 -10.56
C LEU A 457 -19.30 38.37 -10.93
N SER A 458 -20.50 38.97 -10.99
CA SER A 458 -21.75 38.28 -11.33
C SER A 458 -21.68 37.69 -12.74
N LYS A 459 -21.15 38.44 -13.72
CA LYS A 459 -20.99 37.97 -15.10
C LYS A 459 -20.19 36.68 -15.21
N HIS A 460 -19.19 36.48 -14.35
CA HIS A 460 -18.26 35.35 -14.46
C HIS A 460 -18.57 34.18 -13.53
N LEU A 461 -19.19 34.43 -12.37
CA LEU A 461 -19.48 33.37 -11.38
C LEU A 461 -20.96 32.98 -11.32
N LEU A 462 -21.90 33.83 -11.74
CA LEU A 462 -23.32 33.53 -11.63
C LEU A 462 -23.72 32.34 -12.52
N THR A 463 -23.23 32.28 -13.76
CA THR A 463 -23.56 31.17 -14.67
C THR A 463 -23.02 29.83 -14.16
N PRO A 464 -21.73 29.67 -13.80
CA PRO A 464 -21.26 28.44 -13.18
C PRO A 464 -21.99 28.11 -11.87
N LEU A 465 -22.29 29.10 -11.04
CA LEU A 465 -23.03 28.92 -9.78
C LEU A 465 -24.43 28.33 -10.03
N LEU A 466 -25.22 28.98 -10.89
CA LEU A 466 -26.59 28.55 -11.20
C LEU A 466 -26.61 27.18 -11.87
N LEU A 467 -25.72 26.94 -12.85
CA LEU A 467 -25.65 25.64 -13.51
C LEU A 467 -25.26 24.53 -12.53
N SER A 468 -24.35 24.81 -11.60
CA SER A 468 -23.95 23.85 -10.56
C SER A 468 -25.07 23.58 -9.57
N LEU A 469 -25.83 24.61 -9.16
CA LEU A 469 -27.02 24.44 -8.32
C LEU A 469 -28.07 23.58 -9.01
N VAL A 470 -28.37 23.87 -10.29
CA VAL A 470 -29.33 23.10 -11.09
C VAL A 470 -28.87 21.64 -11.22
N LEU A 471 -27.62 21.40 -11.59
CA LEU A 471 -27.10 20.03 -11.74
C LEU A 471 -27.03 19.28 -10.41
N THR A 472 -26.70 19.95 -9.32
CA THR A 472 -26.76 19.37 -7.97
C THR A 472 -28.19 19.01 -7.60
N PHE A 473 -29.14 19.92 -7.83
CA PHE A 473 -30.56 19.67 -7.59
C PHE A 473 -31.07 18.49 -8.44
N VAL A 474 -30.74 18.45 -9.72
CA VAL A 474 -31.09 17.37 -10.64
C VAL A 474 -30.50 16.04 -10.15
N ALA A 475 -29.22 16.02 -9.77
CA ALA A 475 -28.58 14.83 -9.22
C ALA A 475 -29.29 14.34 -7.95
N ILE A 476 -29.63 15.23 -7.02
CA ILE A 476 -30.38 14.89 -5.80
C ILE A 476 -31.78 14.40 -6.15
N PHE A 477 -32.50 15.09 -7.04
CA PHE A 477 -33.88 14.76 -7.40
C PHE A 477 -34.00 13.35 -8.02
N PHE A 478 -33.10 13.01 -8.95
CA PHE A 478 -33.10 11.69 -9.58
C PHE A 478 -32.63 10.56 -8.64
N THR A 479 -31.92 10.90 -7.57
CA THR A 479 -31.43 9.93 -6.58
C THR A 479 -32.29 9.84 -5.34
N ALA A 480 -33.18 10.81 -5.09
CA ALA A 480 -34.02 10.92 -3.89
C ALA A 480 -34.89 9.68 -3.62
N LYS A 481 -35.35 8.98 -4.67
CA LYS A 481 -36.18 7.76 -4.54
C LYS A 481 -35.37 6.46 -4.50
N THR A 482 -34.06 6.56 -4.56
CA THR A 482 -33.15 5.41 -4.44
C THR A 482 -32.51 5.41 -3.06
N GLN A 483 -31.84 4.33 -2.66
CA GLN A 483 -31.05 4.31 -1.42
C GLN A 483 -29.92 5.37 -1.39
N VAL A 484 -29.63 6.00 -2.54
CA VAL A 484 -28.72 7.14 -2.73
C VAL A 484 -29.35 8.46 -2.20
N GLY A 485 -30.68 8.51 -2.03
CA GLY A 485 -31.43 9.68 -1.57
C GLY A 485 -31.23 9.98 -0.08
N ASP A 486 -31.21 8.94 0.77
CA ASP A 486 -31.02 9.07 2.23
C ASP A 486 -29.67 9.71 2.58
N PHE A 487 -28.68 9.59 1.69
CA PHE A 487 -27.35 10.18 1.83
C PHE A 487 -27.35 11.71 1.73
N PHE A 488 -28.24 12.28 0.90
CA PHE A 488 -28.42 13.74 0.80
C PHE A 488 -29.18 14.34 1.98
N SER A 489 -29.50 13.55 3.02
CA SER A 489 -29.86 14.10 4.33
C SER A 489 -28.67 14.76 5.04
N THR A 490 -27.44 14.43 4.64
CA THR A 490 -26.22 14.97 5.26
C THR A 490 -25.73 16.21 4.50
N PRO A 491 -25.70 17.40 5.13
CA PRO A 491 -25.34 18.65 4.44
C PRO A 491 -23.92 18.68 3.84
N THR A 492 -22.97 17.96 4.44
CA THR A 492 -21.58 17.87 3.94
C THR A 492 -21.50 17.25 2.55
N TYR A 493 -22.31 16.22 2.29
CA TYR A 493 -22.30 15.52 1.01
C TYR A 493 -22.95 16.33 -0.10
N ILE A 494 -24.04 17.04 0.20
CA ILE A 494 -24.66 18.01 -0.73
C ILE A 494 -23.64 19.09 -1.10
N THR A 495 -22.97 19.67 -0.10
CA THR A 495 -22.01 20.75 -0.33
C THR A 495 -20.76 20.27 -1.07
N LEU A 496 -20.30 19.04 -0.87
CA LEU A 496 -19.19 18.46 -1.62
C LEU A 496 -19.58 18.15 -3.06
N LEU A 497 -20.77 17.60 -3.29
CA LEU A 497 -21.31 17.39 -4.64
C LEU A 497 -21.38 18.71 -5.40
N PHE A 498 -21.98 19.73 -4.78
CA PHE A 498 -22.06 21.07 -5.34
C PHE A 498 -20.67 21.65 -5.62
N GLY A 499 -19.74 21.58 -4.67
CA GLY A 499 -18.39 22.11 -4.81
C GLY A 499 -17.62 21.42 -5.94
N GLY A 500 -17.74 20.09 -6.06
CA GLY A 500 -17.12 19.31 -7.13
C GLY A 500 -17.69 19.67 -8.51
N ILE A 501 -19.02 19.71 -8.65
CA ILE A 501 -19.69 20.14 -9.89
C ILE A 501 -19.29 21.58 -10.25
N PHE A 502 -19.30 22.49 -9.27
CA PHE A 502 -18.92 23.89 -9.46
C PHE A 502 -17.48 24.03 -9.93
N SER A 503 -16.56 23.26 -9.37
CA SER A 503 -15.17 23.24 -9.80
C SER A 503 -15.04 22.72 -11.25
N ILE A 504 -15.73 21.65 -11.61
CA ILE A 504 -15.73 21.09 -12.97
C ILE A 504 -16.27 22.12 -13.98
N ILE A 505 -17.42 22.73 -13.71
CA ILE A 505 -18.04 23.68 -14.64
C ILE A 505 -17.16 24.92 -14.79
N THR A 506 -16.68 25.48 -13.68
CA THR A 506 -15.87 26.69 -13.70
C THR A 506 -14.56 26.46 -14.44
N ASN A 507 -13.82 25.41 -14.08
CA ASN A 507 -12.56 25.07 -14.75
C ASN A 507 -12.77 24.60 -16.18
N GLY A 508 -13.87 23.89 -16.48
CA GLY A 508 -14.24 23.49 -17.84
C GLY A 508 -14.50 24.69 -18.75
N SER A 509 -15.21 25.71 -18.26
CA SER A 509 -15.41 26.95 -19.01
C SER A 509 -14.08 27.66 -19.33
N ILE A 510 -13.18 27.71 -18.35
CA ILE A 510 -11.84 28.30 -18.49
C ILE A 510 -11.00 27.47 -19.47
N LEU A 511 -11.09 26.15 -19.38
CA LEU A 511 -10.38 25.22 -20.25
C LEU A 511 -10.78 25.43 -21.71
N LEU A 512 -12.08 25.54 -22.00
CA LEU A 512 -12.60 25.85 -23.33
C LEU A 512 -12.10 27.20 -23.85
N ASP A 513 -12.06 28.22 -22.98
CA ASP A 513 -11.53 29.56 -23.32
C ASP A 513 -10.02 29.50 -23.64
N ILE A 514 -9.23 28.74 -22.86
CA ILE A 514 -7.77 28.58 -23.07
C ILE A 514 -7.47 27.74 -24.31
N PHE A 515 -8.26 26.70 -24.60
CA PHE A 515 -8.09 25.86 -25.79
C PHE A 515 -8.31 26.62 -27.09
N LYS A 516 -9.23 27.59 -27.10
CA LYS A 516 -9.40 28.52 -28.23
C LYS A 516 -8.18 29.45 -28.42
N GLY A 517 -7.34 29.60 -27.39
CA GLY A 517 -6.11 30.38 -27.42
C GLY A 517 -4.85 29.49 -27.39
N ASN A 518 -4.05 29.60 -26.34
CA ASN A 518 -2.83 28.81 -26.18
C ASN A 518 -3.04 27.64 -25.21
N TYR A 519 -3.34 26.47 -25.77
CA TYR A 519 -3.56 25.23 -25.01
C TYR A 519 -2.41 24.86 -24.06
N LYS A 520 -1.18 25.34 -24.29
CA LYS A 520 -0.03 25.09 -23.39
C LYS A 520 -0.19 25.74 -22.01
N LEU A 521 -1.17 26.63 -21.85
CA LEU A 521 -1.47 27.30 -20.58
C LEU A 521 -2.51 26.56 -19.72
N SER A 522 -3.14 25.50 -20.24
CA SER A 522 -4.30 24.87 -19.61
C SER A 522 -3.98 23.94 -18.44
N GLY A 523 -2.70 23.63 -18.19
CA GLY A 523 -2.30 22.66 -17.15
C GLY A 523 -2.96 22.91 -15.79
N GLY A 524 -3.09 24.18 -15.38
CA GLY A 524 -3.80 24.53 -14.14
C GLY A 524 -5.28 24.13 -14.15
N ALA A 525 -6.03 24.45 -15.21
CA ALA A 525 -7.44 24.10 -15.30
C ALA A 525 -7.64 22.57 -15.38
N VAL A 526 -6.78 21.87 -16.14
CA VAL A 526 -6.82 20.40 -16.26
C VAL A 526 -6.57 19.73 -14.90
N THR A 527 -5.54 20.17 -14.15
CA THR A 527 -5.25 19.65 -12.80
C THR A 527 -6.47 19.80 -11.88
N HIS A 528 -7.08 20.98 -11.82
CA HIS A 528 -8.21 21.23 -10.92
C HIS A 528 -9.49 20.47 -11.34
N ILE A 529 -9.73 20.25 -12.63
CA ILE A 529 -10.79 19.32 -13.09
C ILE A 529 -10.51 17.91 -12.58
N GLY A 530 -9.26 17.44 -12.67
CA GLY A 530 -8.84 16.16 -12.12
C GLY A 530 -9.13 16.04 -10.62
N VAL A 531 -8.76 17.05 -9.82
CA VAL A 531 -9.09 17.10 -8.38
C VAL A 531 -10.60 17.02 -8.14
N ALA A 532 -11.40 17.78 -8.89
CA ALA A 532 -12.85 17.79 -8.72
C ALA A 532 -13.47 16.42 -9.07
N MET A 533 -12.99 15.77 -10.12
CA MET A 533 -13.37 14.39 -10.48
C MET A 533 -12.97 13.40 -9.39
N MET A 534 -11.77 13.52 -8.82
CA MET A 534 -11.33 12.69 -7.70
C MET A 534 -12.24 12.86 -6.48
N LEU A 535 -12.56 14.10 -6.08
CA LEU A 535 -13.45 14.38 -4.95
C LEU A 535 -14.86 13.83 -5.16
N LEU A 536 -15.41 13.96 -6.38
CA LEU A 536 -16.70 13.34 -6.72
C LEU A 536 -16.61 11.82 -6.74
N GLY A 537 -15.53 11.25 -7.29
CA GLY A 537 -15.26 9.81 -7.25
C GLY A 537 -15.24 9.29 -5.82
N ILE A 538 -14.50 9.96 -4.91
CA ILE A 538 -14.43 9.63 -3.48
C ILE A 538 -15.81 9.70 -2.82
N LEU A 539 -16.54 10.80 -3.05
CA LEU A 539 -17.90 10.98 -2.55
C LEU A 539 -18.78 9.81 -2.98
N PHE A 540 -18.70 9.41 -4.26
CA PHE A 540 -19.54 8.35 -4.77
C PHE A 540 -19.12 6.96 -4.28
N SER A 541 -17.83 6.61 -4.40
CA SER A 541 -17.34 5.27 -4.10
C SER A 541 -17.30 4.93 -2.62
N SER A 542 -17.08 5.93 -1.76
CA SER A 542 -17.03 5.73 -0.30
C SER A 542 -18.35 6.10 0.36
N GLY A 543 -19.02 7.15 -0.10
CA GLY A 543 -20.32 7.56 0.44
C GLY A 543 -21.47 6.64 0.06
N TYR A 544 -21.49 6.09 -1.17
CA TYR A 544 -22.54 5.19 -1.65
C TYR A 544 -22.07 3.75 -1.77
N SER A 545 -21.01 3.38 -1.05
CA SER A 545 -20.66 1.98 -0.97
C SER A 545 -21.80 1.22 -0.31
N LYS A 546 -22.29 0.18 -0.99
CA LYS A 546 -23.43 -0.60 -0.50
C LYS A 546 -22.97 -2.03 -0.25
N VAL A 547 -23.19 -2.52 0.96
CA VAL A 547 -23.08 -3.95 1.25
C VAL A 547 -24.19 -4.67 0.50
N VAL A 548 -23.81 -5.62 -0.35
CA VAL A 548 -24.75 -6.48 -1.10
C VAL A 548 -24.85 -7.88 -0.51
N SER A 549 -23.91 -8.26 0.36
CA SER A 549 -23.91 -9.49 1.16
C SER A 549 -24.83 -9.42 2.38
N ILE A 550 -26.10 -9.07 2.18
CA ILE A 550 -27.07 -9.03 3.29
C ILE A 550 -27.47 -10.44 3.70
N ASN A 551 -27.34 -10.75 4.99
CA ASN A 551 -27.74 -12.03 5.56
C ASN A 551 -29.26 -12.17 5.60
N ASN A 552 -29.82 -12.94 4.67
CA ASN A 552 -31.26 -13.25 4.62
C ASN A 552 -31.56 -14.68 5.08
N SER A 553 -30.60 -15.38 5.71
CA SER A 553 -30.76 -16.78 6.13
C SER A 553 -31.72 -16.96 7.31
N GLY A 554 -32.00 -15.87 8.06
CA GLY A 554 -32.83 -15.89 9.26
C GLY A 554 -32.08 -16.30 10.54
N PHE A 555 -30.79 -16.63 10.45
CA PHE A 555 -29.95 -16.99 11.60
C PHE A 555 -28.74 -16.06 11.73
N ALA A 556 -28.39 -15.74 12.97
CA ALA A 556 -27.13 -15.07 13.27
C ALA A 556 -25.97 -16.02 13.00
N ILE A 557 -24.88 -15.46 12.45
CA ILE A 557 -23.65 -16.20 12.19
C ILE A 557 -22.96 -16.56 13.51
N SER A 558 -22.91 -15.61 14.45
CA SER A 558 -22.46 -15.85 15.82
C SER A 558 -23.18 -14.93 16.79
N GLU A 559 -23.71 -15.50 17.87
CA GLU A 559 -24.35 -14.77 18.97
C GLU A 559 -23.41 -14.55 20.18
N LYS A 560 -22.18 -15.07 20.10
CA LYS A 560 -21.22 -15.08 21.22
C LYS A 560 -19.93 -14.34 20.90
N ASP A 561 -19.58 -14.24 19.63
CA ASP A 561 -18.35 -13.57 19.21
C ASP A 561 -18.57 -12.05 19.25
N GLU A 562 -17.71 -11.34 19.99
CA GLU A 562 -17.77 -9.89 20.14
C GLU A 562 -17.65 -9.18 18.77
N ALA A 563 -16.86 -9.74 17.84
CA ALA A 563 -16.72 -9.18 16.50
C ALA A 563 -18.04 -9.19 15.70
N PHE A 564 -18.93 -10.15 15.98
CA PHE A 564 -20.21 -10.31 15.29
C PHE A 564 -21.38 -9.64 15.99
N THR A 565 -21.29 -9.47 17.32
CA THR A 565 -22.36 -8.93 18.17
C THR A 565 -22.22 -7.43 18.48
N LYS A 566 -21.03 -6.85 18.30
CA LYS A 566 -20.82 -5.41 18.43
C LYS A 566 -21.49 -4.62 17.29
N ASP A 567 -21.53 -3.29 17.44
CA ASP A 567 -22.04 -2.36 16.42
C ASP A 567 -23.48 -2.69 15.95
N ASN A 568 -24.33 -3.15 16.87
CA ASN A 568 -25.71 -3.55 16.59
C ASN A 568 -25.79 -4.70 15.57
N ASP A 569 -25.07 -5.80 15.84
CA ASP A 569 -25.04 -7.03 15.03
C ASP A 569 -24.67 -6.79 13.56
N LYS A 570 -23.83 -5.79 13.29
CA LYS A 570 -23.52 -5.35 11.93
C LYS A 570 -22.95 -6.50 11.09
N GLU A 571 -21.95 -7.21 11.61
CA GLU A 571 -21.31 -8.30 10.86
C GLU A 571 -22.25 -9.52 10.71
N ASN A 572 -23.18 -9.76 11.64
CA ASN A 572 -24.23 -10.76 11.45
C ASN A 572 -25.20 -10.41 10.31
N LYS A 573 -25.45 -9.11 10.07
CA LYS A 573 -26.38 -8.61 9.04
C LYS A 573 -25.73 -8.43 7.67
N GLU A 574 -24.44 -8.09 7.64
CA GLU A 574 -23.72 -7.65 6.44
C GLU A 574 -22.83 -8.71 5.79
N ASN A 575 -22.81 -9.93 6.33
CA ASN A 575 -22.07 -11.05 5.74
C ASN A 575 -23.00 -12.22 5.39
N VAL A 576 -22.58 -13.03 4.42
CA VAL A 576 -23.28 -14.27 4.06
C VAL A 576 -22.40 -15.48 4.35
N ILE A 577 -22.99 -16.54 4.91
CA ILE A 577 -22.32 -17.83 5.06
C ILE A 577 -22.47 -18.59 3.74
N LEU A 578 -21.34 -19.04 3.19
CA LEU A 578 -21.31 -19.90 2.01
C LEU A 578 -20.79 -21.27 2.42
N TRP A 579 -21.63 -22.29 2.28
CA TRP A 579 -21.24 -23.68 2.47
C TRP A 579 -20.63 -24.23 1.18
N LEU A 580 -19.64 -25.12 1.31
CA LEU A 580 -18.98 -25.74 0.17
C LEU A 580 -20.00 -26.37 -0.79
N ASN A 581 -19.88 -26.02 -2.08
CA ASN A 581 -20.71 -26.47 -3.19
C ASN A 581 -22.23 -26.28 -3.02
N THR A 582 -22.65 -25.40 -2.12
CA THR A 582 -24.06 -25.09 -1.85
C THR A 582 -24.42 -23.71 -2.42
N PRO A 583 -25.39 -23.61 -3.35
CA PRO A 583 -25.86 -22.32 -3.84
C PRO A 583 -26.47 -21.47 -2.72
N SER A 584 -26.10 -20.19 -2.66
CA SER A 584 -26.64 -19.23 -1.69
C SER A 584 -27.02 -17.92 -2.39
N GLU A 585 -28.20 -17.39 -2.10
CA GLU A 585 -28.69 -16.16 -2.72
C GLU A 585 -28.07 -14.91 -2.08
N MET A 586 -27.57 -13.99 -2.91
CA MET A 586 -27.00 -12.72 -2.50
C MET A 586 -27.36 -11.60 -3.49
N SER A 587 -28.36 -10.78 -3.14
CA SER A 587 -28.83 -9.65 -3.96
C SER A 587 -29.23 -10.07 -5.38
N ASP A 588 -28.39 -9.77 -6.38
CA ASP A 588 -28.64 -10.09 -7.79
C ASP A 588 -27.86 -11.33 -8.27
N TYR A 589 -27.21 -12.04 -7.35
CA TYR A 589 -26.35 -13.17 -7.64
C TYR A 589 -26.72 -14.40 -6.83
N THR A 590 -26.64 -15.57 -7.45
CA THR A 590 -26.52 -16.85 -6.74
C THR A 590 -25.04 -17.16 -6.63
N LEU A 591 -24.55 -17.28 -5.40
CA LEU A 591 -23.15 -17.58 -5.09
C LEU A 591 -22.94 -19.08 -4.88
N THR A 592 -21.78 -19.60 -5.25
CA THR A 592 -21.37 -20.96 -4.88
C THR A 592 -19.89 -20.98 -4.54
N TYR A 593 -19.56 -21.32 -3.30
CA TYR A 593 -18.18 -21.53 -2.85
C TYR A 593 -17.70 -22.91 -3.34
N LYS A 594 -16.60 -22.95 -4.09
CA LYS A 594 -16.06 -24.15 -4.77
C LYS A 594 -14.84 -24.75 -4.07
N GLY A 595 -14.45 -24.22 -2.91
CA GLY A 595 -13.31 -24.68 -2.14
C GLY A 595 -12.10 -23.75 -2.26
N VAL A 596 -11.06 -24.08 -1.49
CA VAL A 596 -9.76 -23.40 -1.52
C VAL A 596 -8.99 -23.81 -2.78
N ARG A 597 -8.16 -22.90 -3.26
CA ARG A 597 -7.25 -23.07 -4.37
C ARG A 597 -5.84 -22.65 -3.99
N VAL A 598 -4.86 -23.30 -4.62
CA VAL A 598 -3.43 -23.03 -4.47
C VAL A 598 -2.94 -22.34 -5.74
N GLU A 599 -2.22 -21.24 -5.59
CA GLU A 599 -1.62 -20.54 -6.73
C GLU A 599 -0.24 -21.11 -7.03
N GLY A 600 -0.05 -21.63 -8.25
CA GLY A 600 1.26 -22.01 -8.77
C GLY A 600 1.94 -20.82 -9.43
N ARG A 601 3.21 -20.56 -9.14
CA ARG A 601 3.91 -19.34 -9.58
C ARG A 601 4.09 -19.26 -11.10
N GLU A 602 4.13 -20.41 -11.76
CA GLU A 602 4.36 -20.55 -13.20
C GLU A 602 3.14 -21.08 -13.95
N LEU A 603 2.00 -21.17 -13.26
CA LEU A 603 0.78 -21.75 -13.80
C LEU A 603 -0.23 -20.66 -14.17
N PRO A 604 -0.91 -20.78 -15.32
CA PRO A 604 -1.93 -19.82 -15.71
C PRO A 604 -3.21 -19.90 -14.87
N GLU A 605 -3.49 -21.05 -14.26
CA GLU A 605 -4.71 -21.29 -13.48
C GLU A 605 -4.38 -21.84 -12.08
N TYR A 606 -5.26 -21.58 -11.12
CA TYR A 606 -5.10 -22.11 -9.77
C TYR A 606 -5.28 -23.63 -9.73
N LEU A 607 -4.62 -24.26 -8.77
CA LEU A 607 -4.67 -25.69 -8.51
C LEU A 607 -5.67 -26.04 -7.42
N HIS A 608 -6.30 -27.21 -7.56
CA HIS A 608 -7.07 -27.79 -6.47
C HIS A 608 -6.09 -28.39 -5.43
N PRO A 609 -6.32 -28.24 -4.11
CA PRO A 609 -5.48 -28.84 -3.06
C PRO A 609 -5.33 -30.37 -3.10
N LYS A 610 -6.07 -31.05 -3.97
CA LYS A 610 -5.98 -32.53 -4.16
C LYS A 610 -4.97 -32.91 -5.25
N GLN A 611 -4.52 -31.93 -6.03
CA GLN A 611 -3.55 -32.12 -7.11
C GLN A 611 -2.12 -31.90 -6.63
N VAL A 612 -1.95 -31.32 -5.44
CA VAL A 612 -0.64 -30.95 -4.89
C VAL A 612 -0.59 -31.19 -3.40
N GLU A 613 0.59 -31.61 -2.92
CA GLU A 613 0.93 -31.69 -1.51
C GLU A 613 1.91 -30.56 -1.17
N LEU A 614 1.51 -29.64 -0.29
CA LEU A 614 2.36 -28.50 0.09
C LEU A 614 3.53 -28.98 0.95
N ILE A 615 4.74 -28.56 0.60
CA ILE A 615 5.93 -28.80 1.42
C ILE A 615 5.99 -27.69 2.47
N GLU A 616 5.92 -28.07 3.75
CA GLU A 616 5.93 -27.10 4.85
C GLU A 616 7.17 -26.21 4.80
N ASN A 617 6.94 -24.89 4.84
CA ASN A 617 7.96 -23.84 4.86
C ASN A 617 8.92 -23.80 3.64
N ASP A 618 8.57 -24.45 2.53
CA ASP A 618 9.45 -24.54 1.35
C ASP A 618 8.92 -23.78 0.13
N PHE A 619 7.74 -23.13 0.20
CA PHE A 619 7.12 -22.44 -0.95
C PHE A 619 6.95 -23.30 -2.21
N HIS A 620 7.05 -24.61 -2.05
CA HIS A 620 6.95 -25.61 -3.09
C HIS A 620 5.83 -26.59 -2.74
N ALA A 621 5.35 -27.29 -3.76
CA ALA A 621 4.43 -28.39 -3.62
C ALA A 621 4.85 -29.54 -4.53
N VAL A 622 4.53 -30.76 -4.13
CA VAL A 622 4.69 -31.95 -4.96
C VAL A 622 3.40 -32.15 -5.75
N ALA A 623 3.49 -32.27 -7.07
CA ALA A 623 2.36 -32.63 -7.91
C ALA A 623 1.95 -34.08 -7.62
N LEU A 624 0.70 -34.30 -7.18
CA LEU A 624 0.16 -35.64 -6.94
C LEU A 624 -0.33 -36.31 -8.24
N GLU A 625 -0.57 -35.51 -9.27
CA GLU A 625 -0.98 -35.95 -10.61
C GLU A 625 -0.33 -35.08 -11.70
N ASP A 626 -0.51 -35.45 -12.97
CA ASP A 626 -0.04 -34.64 -14.10
C ASP A 626 -0.81 -33.30 -14.16
N ILE A 627 -0.10 -32.18 -14.03
CA ILE A 627 -0.67 -30.84 -14.09
C ILE A 627 -0.72 -30.37 -15.55
N VAL A 628 -1.91 -30.46 -16.15
CA VAL A 628 -2.19 -30.00 -17.52
C VAL A 628 -3.19 -28.85 -17.48
N GLN A 629 -2.78 -27.68 -17.98
CA GLN A 629 -3.64 -26.49 -18.06
C GLN A 629 -3.59 -25.94 -19.48
N GLN A 630 -4.75 -25.52 -20.01
CA GLN A 630 -4.87 -24.94 -21.35
C GLN A 630 -4.25 -25.82 -22.46
N GLY A 631 -4.33 -27.14 -22.32
CA GLY A 631 -3.78 -28.11 -23.28
C GLY A 631 -2.25 -28.29 -23.22
N LYS A 632 -1.55 -27.64 -22.29
CA LYS A 632 -0.11 -27.78 -22.05
C LYS A 632 0.14 -28.49 -20.72
N LYS A 633 0.97 -29.54 -20.72
CA LYS A 633 1.49 -30.16 -19.49
C LYS A 633 2.62 -29.30 -18.93
N TYR A 634 2.49 -28.88 -17.67
CA TYR A 634 3.49 -28.08 -16.96
C TYR A 634 4.36 -28.94 -16.05
N TYR A 635 3.73 -29.85 -15.30
CA TYR A 635 4.39 -30.72 -14.33
C TYR A 635 3.85 -32.14 -14.45
N SER A 636 4.70 -33.14 -14.21
CA SER A 636 4.32 -34.54 -14.10
C SER A 636 4.03 -34.92 -12.65
N ALA A 637 3.25 -35.98 -12.45
CA ALA A 637 3.07 -36.54 -11.11
C ALA A 637 4.43 -36.87 -10.46
N GLY A 638 4.65 -36.36 -9.25
CA GLY A 638 5.89 -36.45 -8.47
C GLY A 638 6.84 -35.26 -8.66
N ASP A 639 6.62 -34.40 -9.66
CA ASP A 639 7.46 -33.20 -9.85
C ASP A 639 7.19 -32.19 -8.74
N THR A 640 8.23 -31.43 -8.37
CA THR A 640 8.12 -30.32 -7.44
C THR A 640 7.85 -29.03 -8.22
N LEU A 641 6.87 -28.24 -7.79
CA LEU A 641 6.52 -26.96 -8.40
C LEU A 641 6.50 -25.82 -7.38
N PRO A 642 6.87 -24.59 -7.79
CA PRO A 642 6.79 -23.43 -6.92
C PRO A 642 5.34 -22.94 -6.78
N VAL A 643 4.93 -22.65 -5.55
CA VAL A 643 3.58 -22.19 -5.18
C VAL A 643 3.64 -21.01 -4.20
N PHE A 644 2.52 -20.36 -3.95
CA PHE A 644 2.37 -19.40 -2.84
C PHE A 644 1.58 -20.05 -1.68
N PRO A 645 2.17 -20.95 -0.88
CA PRO A 645 1.45 -21.70 0.15
C PRO A 645 0.85 -20.82 1.25
N GLU A 646 1.41 -19.63 1.46
CA GLU A 646 0.89 -18.60 2.36
C GLU A 646 -0.49 -18.07 1.95
N ASN A 647 -0.85 -18.19 0.67
CA ASN A 647 -2.06 -17.62 0.09
C ASN A 647 -3.12 -18.71 -0.05
N LYS A 648 -4.20 -18.61 0.72
CA LYS A 648 -5.41 -19.40 0.47
C LYS A 648 -6.36 -18.56 -0.39
N PHE A 649 -6.62 -19.03 -1.60
CA PHE A 649 -7.59 -18.40 -2.51
C PHE A 649 -8.91 -19.16 -2.45
N TYR A 650 -10.02 -18.45 -2.29
CA TYR A 650 -11.34 -19.08 -2.19
C TYR A 650 -12.06 -18.91 -3.51
N GLU A 651 -12.31 -20.01 -4.22
CA GLU A 651 -13.04 -19.94 -5.49
C GLU A 651 -14.53 -19.75 -5.24
N ILE A 652 -15.10 -18.67 -5.77
CA ILE A 652 -16.51 -18.33 -5.59
C ILE A 652 -17.11 -17.97 -6.94
N ASP A 653 -18.11 -18.76 -7.36
CA ASP A 653 -18.89 -18.48 -8.56
C ASP A 653 -20.00 -17.50 -8.26
N PHE A 654 -20.04 -16.38 -9.00
CA PHE A 654 -21.13 -15.42 -9.02
C PHE A 654 -21.96 -15.67 -10.27
N ARG A 655 -23.13 -16.28 -10.12
CA ARG A 655 -24.10 -16.43 -11.22
C ARG A 655 -25.11 -15.29 -11.15
N ASP A 656 -25.18 -14.46 -12.20
CA ASP A 656 -26.21 -13.43 -12.29
C ASP A 656 -27.58 -14.00 -12.72
N LYS A 657 -28.61 -13.14 -12.72
CA LYS A 657 -29.98 -13.50 -13.13
C LYS A 657 -30.10 -13.97 -14.59
N GLU A 658 -29.14 -13.61 -15.43
CA GLU A 658 -29.07 -14.04 -16.84
C GLU A 658 -28.37 -15.41 -16.98
N GLY A 659 -27.85 -15.96 -15.88
CA GLY A 659 -27.15 -17.23 -15.83
C GLY A 659 -25.64 -17.13 -16.13
N LYS A 660 -25.11 -15.93 -16.36
CA LYS A 660 -23.69 -15.73 -16.63
C LYS A 660 -22.89 -15.86 -15.34
N ILE A 661 -21.83 -16.67 -15.39
CA ILE A 661 -20.97 -16.95 -14.25
C ILE A 661 -19.74 -16.05 -14.32
N THR A 662 -19.40 -15.43 -13.20
CA THR A 662 -18.10 -14.77 -12.97
C THR A 662 -17.48 -15.37 -11.73
N THR A 663 -16.30 -15.95 -11.84
CA THR A 663 -15.60 -16.55 -10.70
C THR A 663 -14.64 -15.53 -10.10
N LEU A 664 -14.65 -15.41 -8.78
CA LEU A 664 -13.73 -14.56 -8.02
C LEU A 664 -12.91 -15.42 -7.06
N TYR A 665 -11.69 -14.96 -6.78
CA TYR A 665 -10.72 -15.63 -5.91
C TYR A 665 -10.23 -14.70 -4.80
N PRO A 666 -11.10 -14.27 -3.85
CA PRO A 666 -10.62 -13.52 -2.70
C PRO A 666 -9.55 -14.33 -1.95
N ARG A 667 -8.52 -13.62 -1.48
CA ARG A 667 -7.36 -14.21 -0.80
C ARG A 667 -7.49 -14.02 0.70
N PHE A 668 -7.08 -15.03 1.46
CA PHE A 668 -7.00 -14.95 2.91
C PHE A 668 -5.62 -15.41 3.37
N GLN A 669 -5.01 -14.65 4.27
CA GLN A 669 -3.71 -14.96 4.87
C GLN A 669 -3.81 -14.86 6.39
N ILE A 670 -3.12 -15.74 7.11
CA ILE A 670 -2.97 -15.66 8.56
C ILE A 670 -1.57 -15.15 8.85
N ASN A 671 -1.46 -13.95 9.43
CA ASN A 671 -0.21 -13.31 9.76
C ASN A 671 0.05 -13.34 11.27
N LYS A 672 1.25 -13.73 11.70
CA LYS A 672 1.60 -13.82 13.13
C LYS A 672 1.52 -12.49 13.89
N LYS A 673 1.73 -11.35 13.22
CA LYS A 673 1.65 -9.99 13.81
C LYS A 673 0.28 -9.36 13.67
N MET A 674 -0.39 -9.55 12.52
CA MET A 674 -1.65 -8.86 12.20
C MET A 674 -2.91 -9.72 12.34
N GLY A 675 -2.77 -11.01 12.68
CA GLY A 675 -3.88 -11.94 12.67
C GLY A 675 -4.39 -12.21 11.26
N ASN A 676 -5.71 -12.30 11.11
CA ASN A 676 -6.35 -12.55 9.83
C ASN A 676 -6.21 -11.33 8.90
N ALA A 677 -5.60 -11.53 7.74
CA ALA A 677 -5.40 -10.52 6.71
C ALA A 677 -6.14 -10.92 5.43
N PRO A 678 -7.44 -10.62 5.33
CA PRO A 678 -8.19 -10.84 4.10
C PRO A 678 -7.84 -9.79 3.05
N SER A 679 -7.71 -10.24 1.81
CA SER A 679 -7.55 -9.39 0.62
C SER A 679 -8.76 -9.60 -0.31
N PRO A 680 -9.30 -8.51 -0.86
CA PRO A 680 -10.46 -8.59 -1.73
C PRO A 680 -10.12 -9.18 -3.10
N ALA A 681 -11.13 -9.76 -3.75
CA ALA A 681 -11.20 -9.88 -5.20
C ALA A 681 -12.11 -8.77 -5.74
N LEU A 682 -11.63 -8.09 -6.79
CA LEU A 682 -12.34 -6.99 -7.44
C LEU A 682 -12.95 -7.46 -8.77
N LYS A 683 -14.24 -7.19 -8.97
CA LYS A 683 -14.87 -7.26 -10.29
C LYS A 683 -15.18 -5.85 -10.78
N HIS A 684 -14.41 -5.40 -11.76
CA HIS A 684 -14.60 -4.08 -12.36
C HIS A 684 -15.80 -4.05 -13.32
N THR A 685 -16.62 -3.01 -13.24
CA THR A 685 -17.66 -2.70 -14.22
C THR A 685 -17.63 -1.23 -14.57
N ILE A 686 -18.29 -0.83 -15.67
CA ILE A 686 -18.37 0.58 -16.07
C ILE A 686 -19.01 1.43 -14.95
N GLY A 687 -20.02 0.90 -14.26
CA GLY A 687 -20.75 1.60 -13.20
C GLY A 687 -20.06 1.61 -11.82
N GLY A 688 -18.99 0.83 -11.65
CA GLY A 688 -18.25 0.68 -10.39
C GLY A 688 -17.80 -0.75 -10.12
N ASP A 689 -17.23 -0.97 -8.96
CA ASP A 689 -16.59 -2.24 -8.64
C ASP A 689 -17.43 -3.06 -7.66
N LEU A 690 -17.38 -4.39 -7.79
CA LEU A 690 -17.81 -5.31 -6.74
C LEU A 690 -16.57 -5.77 -5.98
N TYR A 691 -16.45 -5.28 -4.74
CA TYR A 691 -15.37 -5.53 -3.81
C TYR A 691 -15.77 -6.68 -2.89
N THR A 692 -15.12 -7.84 -3.02
CA THR A 692 -15.53 -9.07 -2.33
C THR A 692 -14.37 -9.64 -1.54
N TYR A 693 -14.55 -9.96 -0.26
CA TYR A 693 -13.51 -10.58 0.56
C TYR A 693 -14.10 -11.61 1.52
N VAL A 694 -13.28 -12.59 1.91
CA VAL A 694 -13.61 -13.57 2.95
C VAL A 694 -13.35 -12.94 4.30
N ALA A 695 -14.40 -12.64 5.06
CA ALA A 695 -14.30 -12.04 6.38
C ALA A 695 -13.79 -13.04 7.43
N LEU A 696 -14.18 -14.31 7.29
CA LEU A 696 -13.72 -15.41 8.12
C LEU A 696 -13.66 -16.68 7.27
N ALA A 697 -12.62 -17.47 7.49
CA ALA A 697 -12.54 -18.85 7.04
C ALA A 697 -12.20 -19.76 8.23
N PRO A 698 -12.75 -20.98 8.29
CA PRO A 698 -12.36 -21.98 9.28
C PRO A 698 -10.88 -22.32 9.12
N ASN A 699 -10.21 -22.58 10.25
CA ASN A 699 -8.84 -23.07 10.19
C ASN A 699 -8.84 -24.52 9.67
N LEU A 700 -8.60 -24.67 8.37
CA LEU A 700 -8.68 -25.98 7.69
C LEU A 700 -7.56 -26.97 8.11
N GLU A 701 -6.52 -26.49 8.79
CA GLU A 701 -5.38 -27.33 9.20
C GLU A 701 -5.69 -28.22 10.41
N GLU A 702 -6.63 -27.82 11.28
CA GLU A 702 -7.02 -28.59 12.47
C GLU A 702 -8.54 -28.71 12.55
N LYS A 703 -9.11 -29.67 11.80
CA LYS A 703 -10.53 -30.03 11.95
C LYS A 703 -10.72 -30.81 13.26
N GLU A 704 -11.53 -30.29 14.17
CA GLU A 704 -11.98 -31.05 15.33
C GLU A 704 -13.03 -32.09 14.90
N TRP A 705 -12.63 -33.36 14.97
CA TRP A 705 -13.53 -34.48 14.67
C TRP A 705 -14.27 -34.93 15.91
N SER A 706 -15.55 -35.30 15.75
CA SER A 706 -16.33 -35.94 16.79
C SER A 706 -15.73 -37.29 17.21
N LYS A 707 -16.19 -37.84 18.33
CA LYS A 707 -15.84 -39.21 18.73
C LYS A 707 -16.23 -40.20 17.63
N THR A 708 -15.37 -41.20 17.40
CA THR A 708 -15.64 -42.23 16.40
C THR A 708 -16.85 -43.06 16.82
N GLU A 709 -17.85 -43.11 15.95
CA GLU A 709 -19.01 -44.00 16.07
C GLU A 709 -18.82 -45.20 15.16
N ASN A 710 -19.07 -46.39 15.69
CA ASN A 710 -18.95 -47.63 14.94
C ASN A 710 -20.34 -48.14 14.59
N PHE A 711 -20.57 -48.38 13.30
CA PHE A 711 -21.81 -48.92 12.77
C PHE A 711 -21.55 -50.31 12.19
N THR A 712 -22.51 -51.21 12.33
CA THR A 712 -22.52 -52.49 11.64
C THR A 712 -23.86 -52.59 10.91
N VAL A 713 -23.81 -52.62 9.57
CA VAL A 713 -25.00 -52.46 8.72
C VAL A 713 -24.98 -53.45 7.56
N ALA A 714 -26.15 -53.91 7.13
CA ALA A 714 -26.32 -54.69 5.91
C ALA A 714 -26.57 -53.79 4.69
N LEU A 715 -26.51 -54.37 3.50
CA LEU A 715 -26.87 -53.68 2.26
C LEU A 715 -28.30 -53.13 2.34
N LYS A 716 -28.46 -51.86 1.95
CA LYS A 716 -29.71 -51.08 2.01
C LYS A 716 -30.19 -50.72 3.42
N ASP A 717 -29.45 -51.07 4.47
CA ASP A 717 -29.77 -50.58 5.82
C ASP A 717 -29.54 -49.07 5.92
N THR A 718 -30.36 -48.46 6.77
CA THR A 718 -30.28 -47.03 7.11
C THR A 718 -29.70 -46.86 8.51
N PHE A 719 -28.82 -45.88 8.67
CA PHE A 719 -28.22 -45.50 9.95
C PHE A 719 -28.09 -43.98 10.05
N PHE A 720 -28.01 -43.46 11.28
CA PHE A 720 -28.00 -42.03 11.54
C PHE A 720 -26.58 -41.55 11.81
N LEU A 721 -26.20 -40.46 11.16
CA LEU A 721 -24.90 -39.80 11.28
C LEU A 721 -25.11 -38.38 11.79
N ASN A 722 -25.16 -38.21 13.11
CA ASN A 722 -25.49 -36.94 13.75
C ASN A 722 -26.79 -36.34 13.15
N ASP A 723 -26.68 -35.28 12.36
CA ASP A 723 -27.79 -34.59 11.68
C ASP A 723 -28.23 -35.21 10.34
N TYR A 724 -27.60 -36.30 9.88
CA TYR A 724 -27.85 -36.90 8.57
C TYR A 724 -28.42 -38.31 8.66
N VAL A 725 -29.15 -38.70 7.61
CA VAL A 725 -29.58 -40.08 7.38
C VAL A 725 -28.68 -40.68 6.32
N ALA A 726 -28.03 -41.80 6.64
CA ALA A 726 -27.14 -42.51 5.74
C ALA A 726 -27.69 -43.89 5.38
N VAL A 727 -27.45 -44.33 4.14
CA VAL A 727 -27.82 -45.65 3.64
C VAL A 727 -26.61 -46.31 3.01
N LEU A 728 -26.35 -47.57 3.35
CA LEU A 728 -25.38 -48.38 2.63
C LEU A 728 -26.00 -48.80 1.27
N ASP A 729 -25.71 -48.05 0.22
CA ASP A 729 -26.37 -48.23 -1.06
C ASP A 729 -25.81 -49.41 -1.85
N GLN A 730 -24.49 -49.53 -1.91
CA GLN A 730 -23.82 -50.59 -2.66
C GLN A 730 -22.48 -50.96 -2.01
N VAL A 731 -22.09 -52.23 -2.17
CA VAL A 731 -20.72 -52.69 -1.91
C VAL A 731 -20.27 -53.47 -3.15
N LYS A 732 -19.17 -53.07 -3.78
CA LYS A 732 -18.66 -53.69 -5.01
C LYS A 732 -17.17 -53.96 -4.92
N ARG A 733 -16.72 -55.04 -5.56
CA ARG A 733 -15.30 -55.25 -5.81
C ARG A 733 -14.82 -54.21 -6.83
N VAL A 734 -13.62 -53.67 -6.63
CA VAL A 734 -12.97 -52.76 -7.57
C VAL A 734 -11.62 -53.35 -7.97
N ASP A 735 -11.27 -53.20 -9.25
CA ASP A 735 -10.06 -53.80 -9.83
C ASP A 735 -8.87 -52.83 -9.85
N THR A 736 -9.09 -51.58 -9.39
CA THR A 736 -8.09 -50.52 -9.30
C THR A 736 -8.14 -49.84 -7.94
N TYR A 737 -6.99 -49.44 -7.41
CA TYR A 737 -6.84 -48.62 -6.20
C TYR A 737 -5.80 -47.52 -6.46
N GLU A 738 -6.12 -46.26 -6.13
CA GLU A 738 -5.29 -45.08 -6.44
C GLU A 738 -4.85 -44.98 -7.91
N GLY A 739 -5.77 -45.32 -8.83
CA GLY A 739 -5.50 -45.28 -10.27
C GLY A 739 -4.58 -46.40 -10.79
N LYS A 740 -4.14 -47.33 -9.92
CA LYS A 740 -3.30 -48.47 -10.30
C LYS A 740 -4.12 -49.77 -10.31
N PRO A 741 -3.92 -50.66 -11.31
CA PRO A 741 -4.54 -51.98 -11.30
C PRO A 741 -4.03 -52.82 -10.14
N LEU A 742 -4.92 -53.62 -9.56
CA LEU A 742 -4.60 -54.56 -8.49
C LEU A 742 -3.87 -55.78 -9.05
N GLY A 743 -2.90 -56.32 -8.29
CA GLY A 743 -2.20 -57.54 -8.66
C GLY A 743 -3.11 -58.79 -8.60
N PRO A 744 -2.64 -59.94 -9.11
CA PRO A 744 -3.42 -61.18 -9.14
C PRO A 744 -3.88 -61.68 -7.76
N ASN A 745 -3.12 -61.33 -6.71
CA ASN A 745 -3.37 -61.72 -5.32
C ASN A 745 -3.96 -60.60 -4.47
N ASP A 746 -4.26 -59.45 -5.07
CA ASP A 746 -4.80 -58.29 -4.39
C ASP A 746 -6.34 -58.27 -4.52
N ALA A 747 -7.01 -57.65 -3.56
CA ALA A 747 -8.45 -57.47 -3.59
C ALA A 747 -8.84 -56.13 -2.98
N ALA A 748 -9.73 -55.39 -3.63
CA ALA A 748 -10.32 -54.19 -3.05
C ALA A 748 -11.85 -54.22 -3.15
N VAL A 749 -12.49 -53.73 -2.10
CA VAL A 749 -13.94 -53.60 -1.99
C VAL A 749 -14.25 -52.16 -1.65
N GLN A 750 -15.13 -51.53 -2.42
CA GLN A 750 -15.62 -50.18 -2.19
C GLN A 750 -17.08 -50.24 -1.75
N ALA A 751 -17.40 -49.61 -0.62
CA ALA A 751 -18.77 -49.31 -0.25
C ALA A 751 -19.16 -47.93 -0.77
N THR A 752 -20.43 -47.76 -1.12
CA THR A 752 -21.04 -46.46 -1.42
C THR A 752 -22.08 -46.17 -0.34
N ILE A 753 -21.75 -45.25 0.56
CA ILE A 753 -22.64 -44.77 1.60
C ILE A 753 -23.28 -43.49 1.08
N LYS A 754 -24.59 -43.51 0.86
CA LYS A 754 -25.38 -42.33 0.49
C LYS A 754 -25.84 -41.62 1.74
N VAL A 755 -25.40 -40.38 1.92
CA VAL A 755 -25.77 -39.51 3.04
C VAL A 755 -26.74 -38.47 2.52
N MET A 756 -27.97 -38.46 3.04
CA MET A 756 -28.98 -37.47 2.69
C MET A 756 -28.75 -36.19 3.48
N GLY A 757 -28.38 -35.12 2.78
CA GLY A 757 -28.20 -33.79 3.36
C GLY A 757 -29.51 -33.09 3.71
N LYS A 758 -29.42 -32.01 4.51
CA LYS A 758 -30.56 -31.14 4.85
C LYS A 758 -31.18 -30.42 3.64
N ASP A 759 -30.44 -30.37 2.54
CA ASP A 759 -30.84 -29.85 1.23
C ASP A 759 -31.53 -30.91 0.34
N PHE A 760 -31.80 -32.10 0.88
CA PHE A 760 -32.36 -33.26 0.17
C PHE A 760 -31.50 -33.75 -1.00
N ARG A 761 -30.24 -33.31 -1.09
CA ARG A 761 -29.27 -33.81 -2.06
C ARG A 761 -28.56 -35.04 -1.48
N PRO A 762 -28.43 -36.14 -2.24
CA PRO A 762 -27.63 -37.27 -1.83
C PRO A 762 -26.14 -36.95 -2.01
N TYR A 763 -25.36 -37.12 -0.95
CA TYR A 763 -23.91 -37.07 -0.95
C TYR A 763 -23.36 -38.50 -0.84
N GLU A 764 -22.19 -38.76 -1.42
CA GLU A 764 -21.58 -40.09 -1.38
C GLU A 764 -20.28 -40.08 -0.57
N VAL A 765 -20.12 -41.08 0.28
CA VAL A 765 -18.86 -41.40 0.95
C VAL A 765 -18.48 -42.82 0.54
N ASN A 766 -17.30 -42.96 -0.06
CA ASN A 766 -16.91 -44.19 -0.73
C ASN A 766 -15.69 -44.87 -0.07
N PRO A 767 -15.79 -45.36 1.18
CA PRO A 767 -14.67 -46.03 1.85
C PRO A 767 -14.25 -47.28 1.08
N VAL A 768 -12.96 -47.59 1.15
CA VAL A 768 -12.36 -48.74 0.46
C VAL A 768 -11.69 -49.64 1.49
N PHE A 769 -11.90 -50.93 1.34
CA PHE A 769 -11.15 -51.99 2.01
C PHE A 769 -10.22 -52.60 0.98
N VAL A 770 -8.91 -52.60 1.20
CA VAL A 770 -7.93 -53.13 0.25
C VAL A 770 -6.99 -54.13 0.92
N ILE A 771 -6.72 -55.22 0.22
CA ILE A 771 -5.70 -56.20 0.51
C ILE A 771 -4.69 -56.09 -0.62
N LYS A 772 -3.48 -55.66 -0.29
CA LYS A 772 -2.39 -55.52 -1.26
C LYS A 772 -1.12 -56.17 -0.70
N GLU A 773 -0.53 -57.09 -1.44
CA GLU A 773 0.68 -57.83 -1.03
C GLU A 773 0.54 -58.51 0.35
N GLY A 774 -0.67 -58.98 0.67
CA GLY A 774 -0.99 -59.62 1.96
C GLY A 774 -1.21 -58.65 3.13
N LEU A 775 -1.05 -57.34 2.93
CA LEU A 775 -1.35 -56.30 3.91
C LEU A 775 -2.78 -55.79 3.72
N VAL A 776 -3.52 -55.69 4.83
CA VAL A 776 -4.87 -55.13 4.86
C VAL A 776 -4.78 -53.64 5.20
N ALA A 777 -5.36 -52.79 4.35
CA ALA A 777 -5.53 -51.37 4.61
C ALA A 777 -7.00 -50.97 4.51
N MET A 778 -7.42 -50.13 5.46
CA MET A 778 -8.77 -49.57 5.54
C MET A 778 -8.65 -48.05 5.64
N PRO A 779 -8.23 -47.37 4.55
CA PRO A 779 -8.04 -45.93 4.55
C PRO A 779 -9.34 -45.21 4.91
N SER A 780 -9.19 -44.10 5.63
CA SER A 780 -10.29 -43.18 5.86
C SER A 780 -10.53 -42.32 4.63
N ILE A 781 -11.79 -42.23 4.22
CA ILE A 781 -12.25 -41.35 3.15
C ILE A 781 -13.05 -40.21 3.76
N GLU A 782 -12.73 -38.99 3.34
CA GLU A 782 -13.37 -37.77 3.79
C GLU A 782 -14.27 -37.20 2.69
N ASN A 783 -15.42 -36.68 3.11
CA ASN A 783 -16.27 -35.83 2.31
C ASN A 783 -16.45 -34.49 3.03
N ASP A 784 -15.74 -33.47 2.54
CA ASP A 784 -15.71 -32.11 3.10
C ASP A 784 -17.05 -31.38 2.99
N GLU A 785 -17.88 -31.71 1.99
CA GLU A 785 -19.16 -31.05 1.75
C GLU A 785 -20.16 -31.33 2.86
N ILE A 786 -20.07 -32.50 3.49
CA ILE A 786 -20.94 -32.92 4.61
C ILE A 786 -20.17 -33.05 5.94
N GLY A 787 -18.84 -32.89 5.92
CA GLY A 787 -17.99 -33.00 7.10
C GLY A 787 -17.95 -34.43 7.66
N VAL A 788 -17.92 -35.46 6.80
CA VAL A 788 -17.96 -36.87 7.22
C VAL A 788 -16.67 -37.57 6.82
N ARG A 789 -16.04 -38.28 7.76
CA ARG A 789 -14.93 -39.22 7.51
C ARG A 789 -15.42 -40.63 7.82
N ALA A 790 -15.27 -41.54 6.87
CA ALA A 790 -15.64 -42.95 7.05
C ALA A 790 -14.49 -43.88 6.66
N LYS A 791 -14.33 -44.98 7.39
CA LYS A 791 -13.47 -46.11 7.01
C LYS A 791 -14.14 -47.43 7.32
N PHE A 792 -13.74 -48.49 6.62
CA PHE A 792 -14.11 -49.84 7.03
C PHE A 792 -13.46 -50.19 8.37
N THR A 793 -14.17 -50.99 9.17
CA THR A 793 -13.62 -51.65 10.38
C THR A 793 -13.58 -53.15 10.21
N ASN A 794 -14.63 -53.74 9.63
CA ASN A 794 -14.68 -55.15 9.27
C ASN A 794 -15.63 -55.40 8.10
N ILE A 795 -15.47 -56.56 7.47
CA ILE A 795 -16.41 -57.14 6.51
C ILE A 795 -16.68 -58.54 7.00
N ASP A 796 -17.94 -58.86 7.32
CA ASP A 796 -18.34 -60.21 7.73
C ASP A 796 -19.02 -60.94 6.56
N PRO A 797 -18.30 -61.82 5.84
CA PRO A 797 -18.86 -62.55 4.71
C PRO A 797 -19.90 -63.60 5.11
N LYS A 798 -20.03 -63.97 6.39
CA LYS A 798 -21.01 -64.96 6.84
C LYS A 798 -22.39 -64.33 7.08
N THR A 799 -22.40 -63.13 7.65
CA THR A 799 -23.64 -62.40 7.97
C THR A 799 -24.02 -61.40 6.88
N GLY A 800 -23.10 -61.06 5.97
CA GLY A 800 -23.31 -60.04 4.95
C GLY A 800 -23.34 -58.61 5.52
N GLN A 801 -22.82 -58.42 6.73
CA GLN A 801 -22.75 -57.13 7.41
C GLN A 801 -21.38 -56.48 7.22
N PHE A 802 -21.39 -55.15 7.17
CA PHE A 802 -20.21 -54.31 6.97
C PHE A 802 -20.08 -53.35 8.14
N GLY A 803 -18.88 -53.30 8.73
CA GLY A 803 -18.55 -52.39 9.80
C GLY A 803 -17.90 -51.11 9.28
N PHE A 804 -18.35 -49.97 9.79
CA PHE A 804 -17.80 -48.66 9.49
C PHE A 804 -17.47 -47.90 10.78
N ALA A 805 -16.31 -47.27 10.80
CA ALA A 805 -15.95 -46.24 11.76
C ALA A 805 -16.17 -44.89 11.11
N ILE A 806 -17.03 -44.07 11.71
CA ILE A 806 -17.43 -42.78 11.15
C ILE A 806 -17.20 -41.67 12.17
N ASN A 807 -16.61 -40.58 11.69
CA ASN A 807 -16.42 -39.34 12.43
C ASN A 807 -17.10 -38.21 11.66
N THR A 808 -17.66 -37.25 12.39
CA THR A 808 -18.28 -36.05 11.81
C THR A 808 -17.57 -34.81 12.31
N THR A 809 -17.51 -33.78 11.48
CA THR A 809 -16.99 -32.46 11.83
C THR A 809 -17.88 -31.39 11.21
N GLN A 810 -17.59 -30.12 11.49
CA GLN A 810 -18.29 -29.01 10.87
C GLN A 810 -18.04 -29.01 9.35
N ARG A 811 -19.11 -28.84 8.56
CA ARG A 811 -19.01 -28.71 7.09
C ARG A 811 -18.12 -27.51 6.75
N ASP A 812 -17.37 -27.61 5.64
CA ASP A 812 -16.56 -26.47 5.20
C ASP A 812 -17.45 -25.29 4.76
N PHE A 813 -17.08 -24.09 5.22
CA PHE A 813 -17.82 -22.87 4.96
C PHE A 813 -16.88 -21.66 4.95
N ILE A 814 -17.36 -20.56 4.38
CA ILE A 814 -16.72 -19.25 4.53
C ILE A 814 -17.75 -18.20 4.88
N ILE A 815 -17.30 -17.12 5.52
CA ILE A 815 -18.09 -15.92 5.71
C ILE A 815 -17.61 -14.90 4.68
N LEU A 816 -18.51 -14.50 3.80
CA LEU A 816 -18.22 -13.58 2.71
C LEU A 816 -18.84 -12.20 2.97
N LYS A 817 -18.05 -11.15 2.72
CA LYS A 817 -18.54 -9.77 2.60
C LYS A 817 -18.37 -9.30 1.17
N ALA A 818 -19.41 -8.70 0.61
CA ALA A 818 -19.40 -8.13 -0.73
C ALA A 818 -19.98 -6.71 -0.70
N ILE A 819 -19.24 -5.76 -1.26
CA ILE A 819 -19.53 -4.33 -1.24
C ILE A 819 -19.47 -3.79 -2.66
N LYS A 820 -20.53 -3.14 -3.12
CA LYS A 820 -20.54 -2.40 -4.39
C LYS A 820 -19.97 -0.99 -4.16
N LYS A 821 -18.95 -0.62 -4.94
CA LYS A 821 -18.26 0.68 -4.92
C LYS A 821 -18.60 1.47 -6.20
N PRO A 822 -19.70 2.25 -6.22
CA PRO A 822 -20.15 2.92 -7.43
C PRO A 822 -19.23 4.05 -7.85
N LEU A 823 -19.09 4.27 -9.15
CA LEU A 823 -18.31 5.39 -9.74
C LEU A 823 -16.86 5.51 -9.25
N ILE A 824 -16.26 4.45 -8.69
CA ILE A 824 -14.84 4.43 -8.31
C ILE A 824 -13.94 4.72 -9.52
N ASN A 825 -14.36 4.35 -10.73
CA ASN A 825 -13.68 4.70 -11.98
C ASN A 825 -13.51 6.21 -12.18
N LEU A 826 -14.41 7.05 -11.63
CA LEU A 826 -14.30 8.51 -11.71
C LEU A 826 -13.13 9.02 -10.86
N LEU A 827 -12.84 8.39 -9.72
CA LEU A 827 -11.66 8.68 -8.90
C LEU A 827 -10.37 8.39 -9.68
N TRP A 828 -10.28 7.21 -10.30
CA TRP A 828 -9.11 6.82 -11.07
C TRP A 828 -8.94 7.67 -12.34
N LEU A 829 -10.02 7.95 -13.06
CA LEU A 829 -9.98 8.86 -14.21
C LEU A 829 -9.55 10.28 -13.79
N GLY A 830 -10.08 10.78 -12.67
CA GLY A 830 -9.67 12.07 -12.10
C GLY A 830 -8.18 12.13 -11.78
N THR A 831 -7.62 11.03 -11.28
CA THR A 831 -6.17 10.87 -11.04
C THR A 831 -5.38 11.00 -12.34
N PHE A 832 -5.78 10.32 -13.42
CA PHE A 832 -5.09 10.44 -14.71
C PHE A 832 -5.16 11.87 -15.26
N VAL A 833 -6.32 12.53 -15.17
CA VAL A 833 -6.49 13.93 -15.59
C VAL A 833 -5.61 14.87 -14.76
N LEU A 834 -5.52 14.64 -13.44
CA LEU A 834 -4.63 15.38 -12.54
C LEU A 834 -3.17 15.30 -12.99
N ILE A 835 -2.69 14.07 -13.27
CA ILE A 835 -1.32 13.78 -13.73
C ILE A 835 -1.03 14.54 -15.03
N ILE A 836 -1.94 14.46 -16.01
CA ILE A 836 -1.79 15.18 -17.29
C ILE A 836 -1.65 16.69 -17.05
N GLY A 837 -2.50 17.26 -16.20
CA GLY A 837 -2.43 18.69 -15.88
C GLY A 837 -1.10 19.11 -15.24
N PHE A 838 -0.57 18.30 -14.30
CA PHE A 838 0.75 18.52 -13.72
C PHE A 838 1.86 18.46 -14.77
N VAL A 839 1.87 17.44 -15.63
CA VAL A 839 2.87 17.31 -16.72
C VAL A 839 2.85 18.55 -17.62
N MET A 840 1.67 19.02 -18.02
CA MET A 840 1.52 20.25 -18.80
C MET A 840 2.09 21.47 -18.07
N ALA A 841 1.81 21.60 -16.77
CA ALA A 841 2.32 22.69 -15.95
C ALA A 841 3.85 22.64 -15.79
N ILE A 842 4.43 21.45 -15.57
CA ILE A 842 5.87 21.22 -15.46
C ILE A 842 6.56 21.62 -16.76
N ILE A 843 6.11 21.11 -17.91
CA ILE A 843 6.71 21.42 -19.22
C ILE A 843 6.68 22.93 -19.47
N ARG A 844 5.56 23.60 -19.17
CA ARG A 844 5.45 25.05 -19.31
C ARG A 844 6.47 25.77 -18.43
N ARG A 845 6.49 25.47 -17.12
CA ARG A 845 7.37 26.17 -16.16
C ARG A 845 8.84 25.89 -16.40
N TYR A 846 9.19 24.68 -16.83
CA TYR A 846 10.55 24.34 -17.21
C TYR A 846 11.02 25.10 -18.45
N ARG A 847 10.16 25.26 -19.47
CA ARG A 847 10.47 26.10 -20.65
C ARG A 847 10.68 27.57 -20.26
N GLU A 848 9.82 28.12 -19.40
CA GLU A 848 9.98 29.47 -18.87
C GLU A 848 11.31 29.64 -18.13
N PHE A 849 11.66 28.68 -17.27
CA PHE A 849 12.94 28.67 -16.55
C PHE A 849 14.13 28.63 -17.52
N LYS A 850 14.13 27.70 -18.49
CA LYS A 850 15.21 27.56 -19.46
C LYS A 850 15.43 28.84 -20.27
N LEU A 851 14.36 29.44 -20.78
CA LEU A 851 14.42 30.68 -21.56
C LEU A 851 15.01 31.86 -20.77
N MET A 852 14.77 31.93 -19.46
CA MET A 852 15.31 32.99 -18.61
C MET A 852 16.77 32.73 -18.24
N ARG A 853 17.09 31.48 -17.86
CA ARG A 853 18.46 31.04 -17.59
C ARG A 853 19.39 31.32 -18.78
N ASP A 854 18.93 30.97 -19.98
CA ASP A 854 19.72 31.15 -21.21
C ASP A 854 19.87 32.64 -21.60
N LYS A 855 19.04 33.52 -21.04
CA LYS A 855 19.16 34.99 -21.14
C LYS A 855 20.07 35.61 -20.06
N GLY A 856 20.68 34.80 -19.19
CA GLY A 856 21.57 35.27 -18.13
C GLY A 856 20.86 35.74 -16.85
N PHE A 857 19.60 35.32 -16.64
CA PHE A 857 18.79 35.62 -15.44
C PHE A 857 18.64 34.43 -14.50
#